data_AF-R0IMN9-F1
#
_entry.id   AF-R0IMN9-F1
#
_cell.length_a   1.000
_cell.length_b   1.000
_cell.length_c   1.000
_cell.angle_alpha   90.00
_cell.angle_beta   90.00
_cell.angle_gamma   90.00
#
_symmetry.space_group_name_H-M   'P 1'
#
loop_
_entity.id
_entity.type
_entity.pdbx_description
1 polymer ?
#
loop_
_entity_poly.entity_id
_entity_poly.type
_entity_poly.pdbx_seq_one_letter_code
_entity_poly.pdbx_strand_id
1 'polypeptide(L)'
;MSEPQAAAAAPPEQGKSAVTSIIQSVGLFLLIQGGMKYFMPQAPKTAPSTDPAQPGTVAKPSGNVVMPAWEQRPQALEPGAQWSYVPQAAAPMWPTGTEMDISMYISASVAMPPLTSMPKESLLIEEKNFKFGDFSENREVHTEFKVPKEVQQNATLLAHFYVAQSGSVLDPTQPGYDTAKAYHFIRPLSQYQPKKKIAKTRNLLSDMPEKDAVETEEEKKAPKIVANYYHPNFTVSLIPDAGTVPYATMHPGPRKYITLEATGARDATGQYGWYYPIVFTNTFWQLKKDMIELNDTVSTLPLHVKLNNVAHWKYNVFAAMDENIQANARAAAAGQSTPGGGDGSEMEMFKEIIIDSNSYLLAVTAVVSVLHMIFEMLAFKNDVQHWRKKKDNVGTSVRTILANVFMQGIIFLYLIDNNENTSYMILFGQGMGIAIEAWKITKTVNVRVRPTAPGSLIPYTVVFEDKHVLSETEKKTEEYDAIAFKYLYMVAVPLLIAYAIYSLMYETHKSWYSFIITTLVGSVYAYGFLMMVPALYINYRLQSVAHMPGRAMTYKFLNTFIDDLFAFTIKMPTLHRLATLRDDVIFFVYLFQTWKYKVDYNRVNEFGQGGDDEEVEEKDANKPLAAHPDGNKSAKAPDADKVKKVQQEKEEAQATGAQTKGSATKRK
;
A
#
# COMPACT_ATOMS: atom_id res chain seq x y z
N MET A 1 12.49 6.49 -52.09
CA MET A 1 13.39 7.31 -51.26
C MET A 1 12.56 7.91 -50.16
N SER A 2 12.68 7.35 -48.97
CA SER A 2 11.99 7.75 -47.75
C SER A 2 12.96 7.44 -46.62
N GLU A 3 13.37 8.49 -45.91
CA GLU A 3 14.42 8.45 -44.89
C GLU A 3 14.10 7.49 -43.74
N PRO A 4 15.10 6.80 -43.17
CA PRO A 4 14.93 6.05 -41.93
C PRO A 4 14.95 7.00 -40.73
N GLN A 5 13.88 6.99 -39.95
CA GLN A 5 13.78 7.67 -38.66
C GLN A 5 14.79 7.07 -37.66
N ALA A 6 15.74 7.87 -37.21
CA ALA A 6 16.70 7.53 -36.17
C ALA A 6 15.99 7.33 -34.81
N ALA A 7 16.24 6.20 -34.16
CA ALA A 7 15.84 5.97 -32.78
C ALA A 7 16.63 6.89 -31.84
N ALA A 8 15.93 7.66 -31.03
CA ALA A 8 16.54 8.56 -30.05
C ALA A 8 17.22 7.75 -28.92
N ALA A 9 18.50 8.04 -28.69
CA ALA A 9 19.27 7.50 -27.57
C ALA A 9 18.71 8.00 -26.22
N ALA A 10 18.52 7.09 -25.27
CA ALA A 10 18.18 7.42 -23.89
C ALA A 10 19.37 8.14 -23.19
N PRO A 11 19.14 9.15 -22.33
CA PRO A 11 20.22 9.80 -21.60
C PRO A 11 20.79 8.89 -20.50
N PRO A 12 22.07 9.06 -20.13
CA PRO A 12 22.72 8.24 -19.10
C PRO A 12 22.15 8.55 -17.70
N GLU A 13 21.80 7.50 -16.94
CA GLU A 13 21.43 7.65 -15.53
C GLU A 13 22.62 8.16 -14.71
N GLN A 14 22.48 9.37 -14.17
CA GLN A 14 23.37 9.88 -13.12
C GLN A 14 23.18 9.05 -11.83
N GLY A 15 24.25 8.40 -11.40
CA GLY A 15 24.29 7.56 -10.20
C GLY A 15 23.77 8.28 -8.95
N LYS A 16 22.64 7.80 -8.42
CA LYS A 16 22.15 8.16 -7.09
C LYS A 16 23.09 7.58 -6.03
N SER A 17 23.58 8.41 -5.12
CA SER A 17 24.48 8.03 -4.02
C SER A 17 23.92 6.86 -3.20
N ALA A 18 24.78 5.89 -2.87
CA ALA A 18 24.42 4.71 -2.06
C ALA A 18 23.79 5.06 -0.70
N VAL A 19 24.07 6.26 -0.17
CA VAL A 19 23.55 6.76 1.11
C VAL A 19 22.04 7.06 1.03
N THR A 20 21.56 7.62 -0.08
CA THR A 20 20.13 7.92 -0.28
C THR A 20 19.31 6.64 -0.42
N SER A 21 19.84 5.60 -1.08
CA SER A 21 19.22 4.27 -1.16
C SER A 21 19.13 3.59 0.21
N ILE A 22 20.15 3.74 1.07
CA ILE A 22 20.18 3.15 2.42
C ILE A 22 19.18 3.83 3.35
N ILE A 23 19.10 5.16 3.34
CA ILE A 23 18.13 5.90 4.19
C ILE A 23 16.68 5.60 3.76
N GLN A 24 16.43 5.50 2.46
CA GLN A 24 15.11 5.13 1.93
C GLN A 24 14.71 3.70 2.29
N SER A 25 15.65 2.75 2.21
CA SER A 25 15.37 1.35 2.54
C SER A 25 15.22 1.10 4.04
N VAL A 26 16.00 1.78 4.89
CA VAL A 26 15.87 1.69 6.36
C VAL A 26 14.61 2.41 6.87
N GLY A 27 14.31 3.59 6.33
CA GLY A 27 13.10 4.35 6.69
C GLY A 27 11.81 3.60 6.29
N LEU A 28 11.80 2.98 5.11
CA LEU A 28 10.67 2.17 4.65
C LEU A 28 10.54 0.87 5.45
N PHE A 29 11.65 0.23 5.82
CA PHE A 29 11.64 -0.96 6.69
C PHE A 29 11.09 -0.66 8.08
N LEU A 30 11.46 0.48 8.69
CA LEU A 30 10.94 0.91 9.99
C LEU A 30 9.46 1.32 9.93
N LEU A 31 9.00 1.94 8.83
CA LEU A 31 7.59 2.23 8.59
C LEU A 31 6.75 0.96 8.41
N ILE A 32 7.25 -0.02 7.65
CA ILE A 32 6.58 -1.30 7.44
C ILE A 32 6.55 -2.12 8.74
N GLN A 33 7.65 -2.18 9.50
CA GLN A 33 7.67 -2.86 10.80
C GLN A 33 6.81 -2.15 11.85
N GLY A 34 6.81 -0.82 11.88
CA GLY A 34 5.98 -0.02 12.78
C GLY A 34 4.49 -0.16 12.47
N GLY A 35 4.13 -0.14 11.18
CA GLY A 35 2.76 -0.34 10.71
C GLY A 35 2.24 -1.75 10.96
N MET A 36 3.01 -2.79 10.62
CA MET A 36 2.58 -4.18 10.84
C MET A 36 2.33 -4.52 12.32
N LYS A 37 3.04 -3.87 13.24
CA LYS A 37 2.85 -4.09 14.69
C LYS A 37 1.55 -3.52 15.26
N TYR A 38 0.95 -2.55 14.57
CA TYR A 38 -0.31 -1.90 14.97
C TYR A 38 -1.54 -2.44 14.23
N PHE A 39 -1.38 -2.98 13.02
CA PHE A 39 -2.49 -3.41 12.16
C PHE A 39 -2.66 -4.94 12.02
N MET A 40 -1.73 -5.76 12.53
CA MET A 40 -1.95 -7.21 12.64
C MET A 40 -2.49 -7.59 14.04
N PRO A 41 -3.51 -8.47 14.14
CA PRO A 41 -3.77 -9.15 15.41
C PRO A 41 -2.51 -9.94 15.78
N GLN A 42 -2.04 -9.77 17.03
CA GLN A 42 -0.97 -10.63 17.55
C GLN A 42 -1.31 -12.08 17.23
N ALA A 43 -0.40 -12.79 16.56
CA ALA A 43 -0.52 -14.23 16.36
C ALA A 43 -0.94 -14.87 17.69
N PRO A 44 -1.88 -15.83 17.69
CA PRO A 44 -2.44 -16.36 18.91
C PRO A 44 -1.30 -16.79 19.84
N LYS A 45 -1.24 -16.16 21.01
CA LYS A 45 -0.41 -16.61 22.11
C LYS A 45 -0.87 -18.03 22.42
N THR A 46 -0.06 -19.01 22.06
CA THR A 46 -0.20 -20.38 22.54
C THR A 46 -0.33 -20.34 24.06
N ALA A 47 -1.32 -21.08 24.56
CA ALA A 47 -1.79 -21.08 25.93
C ALA A 47 -0.67 -21.21 26.98
N PRO A 48 -0.87 -20.68 28.20
CA PRO A 48 0.12 -20.79 29.27
C PRO A 48 0.23 -22.26 29.71
N SER A 49 1.43 -22.82 29.58
CA SER A 49 1.76 -24.14 30.11
C SER A 49 1.65 -24.13 31.63
N THR A 50 0.83 -25.04 32.14
CA THR A 50 0.71 -25.41 33.56
C THR A 50 1.98 -26.09 34.08
N ASP A 51 2.41 -25.63 35.25
CA ASP A 51 3.29 -26.18 36.30
C ASP A 51 4.56 -27.04 35.98
N PRO A 52 5.68 -26.82 36.71
CA PRO A 52 6.97 -27.42 36.45
C PRO A 52 7.18 -28.73 37.23
N ALA A 53 7.06 -29.88 36.58
CA ALA A 53 7.59 -31.13 37.13
C ALA A 53 7.71 -32.25 36.07
N GLN A 54 8.64 -32.13 35.10
CA GLN A 54 9.31 -33.29 34.50
C GLN A 54 10.68 -32.90 33.90
N PRO A 55 11.76 -33.67 34.15
CA PRO A 55 13.05 -33.45 33.53
C PRO A 55 13.06 -34.10 32.14
N GLY A 56 12.85 -33.30 31.09
CA GLY A 56 12.86 -33.78 29.72
C GLY A 56 12.74 -32.65 28.72
N THR A 57 13.89 -32.20 28.21
CA THR A 57 14.10 -31.45 26.95
C THR A 57 13.08 -30.37 26.60
N VAL A 58 13.42 -29.12 26.93
CA VAL A 58 12.85 -27.94 26.27
C VAL A 58 13.99 -27.20 25.57
N ALA A 59 13.98 -27.25 24.22
CA ALA A 59 14.93 -26.53 23.39
C ALA A 59 14.79 -25.02 23.63
N LYS A 60 15.89 -24.40 24.06
CA LYS A 60 16.05 -22.94 24.11
C LYS A 60 16.28 -22.40 22.69
N PRO A 61 15.88 -21.15 22.40
CA PRO A 61 16.12 -20.54 21.10
C PRO A 61 17.61 -20.29 20.88
N SER A 62 18.11 -20.74 19.72
CA SER A 62 19.37 -20.41 19.04
C SER A 62 20.44 -19.72 19.92
N GLY A 63 21.19 -20.53 20.67
CA GLY A 63 22.53 -20.14 21.11
C GLY A 63 23.48 -20.09 19.91
N ASN A 64 24.54 -19.30 20.00
CA ASN A 64 25.66 -19.28 19.05
C ASN A 64 26.23 -20.70 18.88
N VAL A 65 25.70 -21.48 17.94
CA VAL A 65 26.30 -22.74 17.53
C VAL A 65 27.55 -22.38 16.75
N VAL A 66 28.72 -22.53 17.38
CA VAL A 66 30.00 -22.36 16.73
C VAL A 66 30.24 -23.59 15.86
N MET A 67 29.88 -23.47 14.58
CA MET A 67 30.14 -24.51 13.60
C MET A 67 31.59 -24.44 13.12
N PRO A 68 32.29 -25.58 12.96
CA PRO A 68 33.62 -25.57 12.38
C PRO A 68 33.57 -25.08 10.93
N ALA A 69 34.68 -24.47 10.49
CA ALA A 69 34.90 -24.16 9.08
C ALA A 69 34.80 -25.45 8.24
N TRP A 70 34.45 -25.31 6.97
CA TRP A 70 34.23 -26.45 6.06
C TRP A 70 35.44 -27.40 5.99
N GLU A 71 36.66 -26.86 6.07
CA GLU A 71 37.92 -27.59 6.05
C GLU A 71 38.15 -28.40 7.35
N GLN A 72 37.52 -27.98 8.44
CA GLN A 72 37.64 -28.60 9.78
C GLN A 72 36.43 -29.49 10.10
N ARG A 73 35.63 -29.86 9.10
CA ARG A 73 34.43 -30.66 9.32
C ARG A 73 34.79 -32.05 9.87
N PRO A 74 34.00 -32.58 10.83
CA PRO A 74 34.19 -33.93 11.34
C PRO A 74 33.88 -34.94 10.23
N GLN A 75 34.67 -36.02 10.17
CA GLN A 75 34.50 -37.08 9.17
C GLN A 75 33.47 -38.14 9.60
N ALA A 76 33.10 -38.16 10.89
CA ALA A 76 32.14 -39.09 11.46
C ALA A 76 31.23 -38.38 12.46
N LEU A 77 30.02 -38.93 12.62
CA LEU A 77 29.06 -38.50 13.63
C LEU A 77 29.48 -38.96 15.03
N GLU A 78 29.09 -38.22 16.06
CA GLU A 78 29.27 -38.65 17.44
C GLU A 78 28.45 -39.92 17.75
N PRO A 79 28.95 -40.79 18.65
CA PRO A 79 28.20 -41.98 19.06
C PRO A 79 26.82 -41.60 19.62
N GLY A 80 25.75 -42.06 18.96
CA GLY A 80 24.37 -41.76 19.34
C GLY A 80 23.75 -40.52 18.68
N ALA A 81 24.51 -39.80 17.84
CA ALA A 81 23.99 -38.68 17.06
C ALA A 81 23.01 -39.16 15.97
N GLN A 82 21.90 -38.43 15.81
CA GLN A 82 20.91 -38.70 14.76
C GLN A 82 21.14 -37.76 13.57
N TRP A 83 21.33 -38.35 12.39
CA TRP A 83 21.50 -37.60 11.16
C TRP A 83 20.19 -36.95 10.71
N SER A 84 20.23 -35.64 10.46
CA SER A 84 19.07 -34.88 9.97
C SER A 84 19.19 -34.58 8.48
N TYR A 85 18.16 -34.98 7.71
CA TYR A 85 18.07 -34.68 6.28
C TYR A 85 18.03 -33.17 6.02
N VAL A 86 17.23 -32.44 6.80
CA VAL A 86 17.21 -30.97 6.77
C VAL A 86 18.06 -30.47 7.93
N PRO A 87 19.16 -29.74 7.68
CA PRO A 87 19.96 -29.19 8.77
C PRO A 87 19.16 -28.12 9.52
N GLN A 88 19.30 -28.08 10.84
CA GLN A 88 18.68 -27.05 11.68
C GLN A 88 19.28 -25.67 11.40
N ALA A 89 20.60 -25.61 11.29
CA ALA A 89 21.35 -24.44 10.85
C ALA A 89 22.43 -24.84 9.84
N ALA A 90 22.82 -23.88 9.01
CA ALA A 90 23.85 -24.07 8.00
C ALA A 90 24.88 -22.93 8.03
N ALA A 91 26.16 -23.27 7.88
CA ALA A 91 27.29 -22.31 7.84
C ALA A 91 27.87 -22.17 6.42
N PRO A 92 28.46 -21.01 6.06
CA PRO A 92 29.00 -20.81 4.71
C PRO A 92 30.23 -21.70 4.48
N MET A 93 30.33 -22.28 3.29
CA MET A 93 31.49 -23.08 2.88
C MET A 93 32.68 -22.22 2.48
N TRP A 94 32.46 -21.13 1.76
CA TRP A 94 33.54 -20.29 1.23
C TRP A 94 33.65 -19.00 2.03
N PRO A 95 34.87 -18.61 2.43
CA PRO A 95 35.08 -17.35 3.13
C PRO A 95 34.85 -16.16 2.20
N THR A 96 34.49 -15.02 2.78
CA THR A 96 34.48 -13.74 2.09
C THR A 96 35.89 -13.41 1.57
N GLY A 97 35.99 -12.85 0.37
CA GLY A 97 37.24 -12.58 -0.36
C GLY A 97 37.64 -13.66 -1.36
N THR A 98 36.90 -14.78 -1.43
CA THR A 98 37.14 -15.83 -2.44
C THR A 98 36.84 -15.30 -3.84
N GLU A 99 37.76 -15.49 -4.77
CA GLU A 99 37.55 -15.20 -6.19
C GLU A 99 36.77 -16.35 -6.85
N MET A 100 35.75 -16.02 -7.62
CA MET A 100 34.84 -16.99 -8.20
C MET A 100 34.69 -16.81 -9.71
N ASP A 101 34.52 -17.93 -10.40
CA ASP A 101 34.11 -17.98 -11.80
C ASP A 101 32.63 -18.37 -11.86
N ILE A 102 31.84 -17.59 -12.60
CA ILE A 102 30.38 -17.73 -12.74
C ILE A 102 30.05 -17.88 -14.21
N SER A 103 29.44 -19.00 -14.56
CA SER A 103 28.91 -19.25 -15.90
C SER A 103 27.41 -19.49 -15.87
N MET A 104 26.68 -18.91 -16.81
CA MET A 104 25.24 -19.12 -16.95
C MET A 104 24.88 -19.63 -18.34
N TYR A 105 24.28 -20.81 -18.38
CA TYR A 105 23.72 -21.40 -19.59
C TYR A 105 22.20 -21.32 -19.59
N ILE A 106 21.58 -21.19 -20.75
CA ILE A 106 20.12 -21.28 -20.90
C ILE A 106 19.70 -22.61 -21.53
N SER A 107 18.60 -23.17 -21.03
CA SER A 107 18.01 -24.41 -21.53
C SER A 107 16.52 -24.48 -21.18
N ALA A 108 15.77 -25.32 -21.90
CA ALA A 108 14.40 -25.71 -21.52
C ALA A 108 14.38 -26.97 -20.64
N SER A 109 15.52 -27.67 -20.50
CA SER A 109 15.64 -28.93 -19.76
C SER A 109 16.24 -28.72 -18.38
N VAL A 110 15.72 -29.42 -17.37
CA VAL A 110 16.30 -29.43 -16.01
C VAL A 110 17.65 -30.16 -15.98
N ALA A 111 17.83 -31.17 -16.83
CA ALA A 111 19.10 -31.88 -16.96
C ALA A 111 19.96 -31.25 -18.06
N MET A 112 21.24 -31.00 -17.75
CA MET A 112 22.21 -30.48 -18.71
C MET A 112 23.13 -31.61 -19.19
N PRO A 113 23.36 -31.72 -20.51
CA PRO A 113 24.43 -32.57 -21.04
C PRO A 113 25.81 -31.96 -20.70
N PRO A 114 26.92 -32.65 -20.99
CA PRO A 114 28.26 -32.09 -20.81
C PRO A 114 28.39 -30.71 -21.44
N LEU A 115 29.00 -29.74 -20.75
CA LEU A 115 29.03 -28.35 -21.21
C LEU A 115 29.77 -28.19 -22.54
N THR A 116 30.69 -29.11 -22.84
CA THR A 116 31.39 -29.19 -24.14
C THR A 116 30.47 -29.50 -25.33
N SER A 117 29.33 -30.14 -25.08
CA SER A 117 28.33 -30.49 -26.09
C SER A 117 27.25 -29.41 -26.27
N MET A 118 27.18 -28.45 -25.35
CA MET A 118 26.21 -27.36 -25.42
C MET A 118 26.55 -26.39 -26.55
N PRO A 119 25.56 -25.87 -27.28
CA PRO A 119 25.78 -24.80 -28.24
C PRO A 119 26.40 -23.59 -27.56
N LYS A 120 27.43 -22.99 -28.16
CA LYS A 120 28.08 -21.79 -27.61
C LYS A 120 27.09 -20.63 -27.41
N GLU A 121 26.05 -20.56 -28.24
CA GLU A 121 24.96 -19.57 -28.14
C GLU A 121 24.12 -19.70 -26.84
N SER A 122 24.19 -20.84 -26.16
CA SER A 122 23.47 -21.05 -24.88
C SER A 122 24.22 -20.48 -23.68
N LEU A 123 25.52 -20.19 -23.81
CA LEU A 123 26.33 -19.55 -22.77
C LEU A 123 26.10 -18.04 -22.86
N LEU A 124 25.46 -17.46 -21.84
CA LEU A 124 25.10 -16.04 -21.84
C LEU A 124 25.95 -15.20 -20.89
N ILE A 125 26.55 -15.83 -19.88
CA ILE A 125 27.42 -15.17 -18.90
C ILE A 125 28.64 -16.05 -18.71
N GLU A 126 29.83 -15.48 -18.86
CA GLU A 126 31.11 -16.09 -18.50
C GLU A 126 31.96 -15.05 -17.76
N GLU A 127 31.75 -14.95 -16.45
CA GLU A 127 32.46 -14.01 -15.59
C GLU A 127 33.55 -14.73 -14.81
N LYS A 128 34.78 -14.20 -14.86
CA LYS A 128 35.95 -14.77 -14.18
C LYS A 128 36.47 -13.84 -13.09
N ASN A 129 37.06 -14.42 -12.05
CA ASN A 129 37.68 -13.69 -10.94
C ASN A 129 36.77 -12.64 -10.30
N PHE A 130 35.48 -12.96 -10.11
CA PHE A 130 34.56 -12.09 -9.38
C PHE A 130 34.85 -12.19 -7.88
N LYS A 131 35.04 -11.06 -7.19
CA LYS A 131 35.39 -11.06 -5.75
C LYS A 131 34.15 -11.14 -4.89
N PHE A 132 33.98 -12.29 -4.25
CA PHE A 132 32.90 -12.49 -3.28
C PHE A 132 33.13 -11.62 -2.04
N GLY A 133 32.24 -10.65 -1.76
CA GLY A 133 32.41 -9.73 -0.63
C GLY A 133 32.83 -8.31 -0.97
N ASP A 134 33.22 -8.03 -2.22
CA ASP A 134 33.53 -6.67 -2.64
C ASP A 134 32.26 -5.93 -3.09
N PHE A 135 31.71 -5.09 -2.20
CA PHE A 135 30.50 -4.30 -2.49
C PHE A 135 30.71 -3.20 -3.54
N SER A 136 31.96 -2.89 -3.90
CA SER A 136 32.25 -1.92 -4.97
C SER A 136 32.20 -2.57 -6.36
N GLU A 137 32.41 -3.89 -6.42
CA GLU A 137 32.40 -4.64 -7.68
C GLU A 137 30.98 -4.76 -8.24
N ASN A 138 30.78 -4.16 -9.41
CA ASN A 138 29.55 -4.22 -10.18
C ASN A 138 29.93 -4.51 -11.63
N ARG A 139 29.42 -5.60 -12.19
CA ARG A 139 29.60 -5.96 -13.60
C ARG A 139 28.25 -5.99 -14.30
N GLU A 140 28.21 -5.46 -15.51
CA GLU A 140 27.01 -5.41 -16.34
C GLU A 140 27.27 -6.17 -17.64
N VAL A 141 26.41 -7.13 -17.93
CA VAL A 141 26.50 -8.02 -19.09
C VAL A 141 25.27 -7.78 -19.94
N HIS A 142 25.47 -7.31 -21.17
CA HIS A 142 24.40 -7.11 -22.15
C HIS A 142 24.59 -8.10 -23.28
N THR A 143 23.64 -9.02 -23.44
CA THR A 143 23.65 -10.03 -24.49
C THR A 143 22.27 -10.20 -25.08
N GLU A 144 22.19 -10.88 -26.21
CA GLU A 144 20.94 -11.32 -26.80
C GLU A 144 21.05 -12.82 -27.10
N PHE A 145 19.93 -13.52 -27.04
CA PHE A 145 19.89 -14.95 -27.31
C PHE A 145 18.69 -15.33 -28.15
N LYS A 146 18.85 -16.41 -28.93
CA LYS A 146 17.75 -17.02 -29.67
C LYS A 146 16.92 -17.86 -28.72
N VAL A 147 15.60 -17.63 -28.73
CA VAL A 147 14.68 -18.34 -27.85
C VAL A 147 14.61 -19.81 -28.30
N PRO A 148 14.83 -20.79 -27.40
CA PRO A 148 14.64 -22.20 -27.73
C PRO A 148 13.21 -22.48 -28.20
N LYS A 149 13.04 -23.37 -29.19
CA LYS A 149 11.71 -23.68 -29.77
C LYS A 149 10.75 -24.22 -28.73
N GLU A 150 11.26 -24.98 -27.77
CA GLU A 150 10.49 -25.53 -26.65
C GLU A 150 9.89 -24.40 -25.80
N VAL A 151 10.66 -23.32 -25.59
CA VAL A 151 10.22 -22.15 -24.80
C VAL A 151 9.15 -21.34 -25.55
N GLN A 152 9.26 -21.24 -26.88
CA GLN A 152 8.21 -20.67 -27.73
C GLN A 152 6.91 -21.48 -27.62
N GLN A 153 7.02 -22.80 -27.50
CA GLN A 153 5.94 -23.74 -27.25
C GLN A 153 5.55 -23.84 -25.76
N ASN A 154 5.68 -22.73 -25.03
CA ASN A 154 5.24 -22.60 -23.64
C ASN A 154 6.01 -23.49 -22.64
N ALA A 155 7.26 -23.87 -22.91
CA ALA A 155 8.16 -24.44 -21.90
C ALA A 155 8.84 -23.34 -21.06
N THR A 156 9.26 -23.68 -19.85
CA THR A 156 9.96 -22.76 -18.95
C THR A 156 11.39 -22.53 -19.46
N LEU A 157 11.80 -21.27 -19.56
CA LEU A 157 13.20 -20.93 -19.79
C LEU A 157 13.97 -21.06 -18.47
N LEU A 158 14.95 -21.95 -18.41
CA LEU A 158 15.77 -22.19 -17.24
C LEU A 158 17.18 -21.63 -17.45
N ALA A 159 17.69 -20.93 -16.43
CA ALA A 159 19.10 -20.59 -16.29
C ALA A 159 19.80 -21.63 -15.42
N HIS A 160 20.85 -22.22 -15.96
CA HIS A 160 21.77 -23.12 -15.27
C HIS A 160 23.00 -22.32 -14.86
N PHE A 161 23.14 -22.08 -13.57
CA PHE A 161 24.28 -21.40 -12.99
C PHE A 161 25.32 -22.43 -12.56
N TYR A 162 26.55 -22.23 -13.02
CA TYR A 162 27.73 -22.95 -12.59
C TYR A 162 28.63 -21.95 -11.90
N VAL A 163 28.93 -22.21 -10.63
CA VAL A 163 29.75 -21.31 -9.81
C VAL A 163 30.87 -22.13 -9.20
N ALA A 164 32.11 -21.68 -9.40
CA ALA A 164 33.28 -22.33 -8.86
C ALA A 164 34.27 -21.31 -8.29
N GLN A 165 35.15 -21.75 -7.38
CA GLN A 165 36.35 -20.98 -7.05
C GLN A 165 37.20 -20.81 -8.31
N SER A 166 37.78 -19.63 -8.49
CA SER A 166 38.54 -19.30 -9.71
C SER A 166 39.58 -20.37 -10.04
N GLY A 167 39.58 -20.81 -11.31
CA GLY A 167 40.48 -21.87 -11.79
C GLY A 167 40.07 -23.31 -11.48
N SER A 168 38.94 -23.53 -10.79
CA SER A 168 38.37 -24.87 -10.57
C SER A 168 37.49 -25.31 -11.75
N VAL A 169 37.29 -26.63 -11.90
CA VAL A 169 36.45 -27.18 -12.96
C VAL A 169 34.98 -26.88 -12.67
N LEU A 170 34.30 -26.19 -13.60
CA LEU A 170 32.89 -25.81 -13.50
C LEU A 170 31.92 -26.93 -13.91
N ASP A 171 32.33 -27.82 -14.81
CA ASP A 171 31.49 -28.86 -15.38
C ASP A 171 31.47 -30.12 -14.50
N PRO A 172 30.32 -30.52 -13.92
CA PRO A 172 30.20 -31.74 -13.11
C PRO A 172 30.51 -33.03 -13.87
N THR A 173 30.44 -33.01 -15.21
CA THR A 173 30.70 -34.18 -16.04
C THR A 173 32.18 -34.40 -16.34
N GLN A 174 33.04 -33.42 -16.04
CA GLN A 174 34.47 -33.51 -16.33
C GLN A 174 35.26 -34.17 -15.18
N PRO A 175 36.29 -34.99 -15.51
CA PRO A 175 37.20 -35.52 -14.51
C PRO A 175 37.88 -34.39 -13.73
N GLY A 176 37.91 -34.49 -12.40
CA GLY A 176 38.51 -33.47 -11.53
C GLY A 176 37.54 -32.42 -10.99
N TYR A 177 36.23 -32.56 -11.23
CA TYR A 177 35.20 -31.76 -10.57
C TYR A 177 35.19 -32.00 -9.06
N ASP A 178 35.28 -30.92 -8.28
CA ASP A 178 35.29 -30.95 -6.81
C ASP A 178 34.03 -30.25 -6.28
N THR A 179 33.14 -31.00 -5.63
CA THR A 179 31.91 -30.46 -5.03
C THR A 179 32.19 -29.49 -3.90
N ALA A 180 33.38 -29.48 -3.29
CA ALA A 180 33.74 -28.47 -2.29
C ALA A 180 34.03 -27.09 -2.92
N LYS A 181 34.45 -27.06 -4.18
CA LYS A 181 34.93 -25.86 -4.88
C LYS A 181 34.03 -25.41 -6.02
N ALA A 182 33.09 -26.24 -6.46
CA ALA A 182 32.16 -25.93 -7.51
C ALA A 182 30.76 -26.48 -7.19
N TYR A 183 29.74 -25.75 -7.63
CA TYR A 183 28.36 -26.18 -7.51
C TYR A 183 27.50 -25.67 -8.68
N HIS A 184 26.39 -26.37 -8.89
CA HIS A 184 25.43 -26.11 -9.94
C HIS A 184 24.04 -25.93 -9.31
N PHE A 185 23.29 -24.96 -9.82
CA PHE A 185 21.87 -24.80 -9.49
C PHE A 185 21.11 -24.20 -10.67
N ILE A 186 19.78 -24.31 -10.59
CA ILE A 186 18.87 -23.94 -11.68
C ILE A 186 17.90 -22.87 -11.17
N ARG A 187 17.63 -21.87 -12.00
CA ARG A 187 16.59 -20.84 -11.75
C ARG A 187 15.72 -20.63 -12.98
N PRO A 188 14.39 -20.52 -12.82
CA PRO A 188 13.53 -20.10 -13.93
C PRO A 188 13.81 -18.64 -14.27
N LEU A 189 14.08 -18.35 -15.55
CA LEU A 189 14.14 -17.00 -16.11
C LEU A 189 12.77 -16.53 -16.60
N SER A 190 11.89 -17.47 -16.93
CA SER A 190 10.52 -17.19 -17.31
C SER A 190 9.54 -17.65 -16.23
N GLN A 191 8.40 -16.98 -16.14
CA GLN A 191 7.39 -17.27 -15.14
C GLN A 191 5.99 -17.29 -15.75
N TYR A 192 5.21 -18.25 -15.28
CA TYR A 192 3.82 -18.39 -15.66
C TYR A 192 2.97 -17.40 -14.89
N GLN A 193 2.28 -16.52 -15.60
CA GLN A 193 1.33 -15.59 -14.99
C GLN A 193 -0.02 -15.69 -15.68
N PRO A 194 -1.13 -15.54 -14.93
CA PRO A 194 -2.45 -15.44 -15.54
C PRO A 194 -2.50 -14.15 -16.38
N LYS A 195 -2.96 -14.26 -17.64
CA LYS A 195 -3.23 -13.09 -18.46
C LYS A 195 -4.23 -12.20 -17.72
N LYS A 196 -3.94 -10.90 -17.63
CA LYS A 196 -4.90 -9.92 -17.13
C LYS A 196 -6.12 -9.99 -18.04
N LYS A 197 -7.28 -10.39 -17.49
CA LYS A 197 -8.54 -10.32 -18.23
C LYS A 197 -8.79 -8.84 -18.50
N ILE A 198 -8.67 -8.42 -19.76
CA ILE A 198 -9.15 -7.10 -20.15
C ILE A 198 -10.67 -7.21 -20.11
N ALA A 199 -11.31 -6.54 -19.15
CA ALA A 199 -12.76 -6.49 -19.07
C ALA A 199 -13.29 -6.03 -20.44
N LYS A 200 -14.00 -6.92 -21.14
CA LYS A 200 -14.59 -6.59 -22.44
C LYS A 200 -15.66 -5.52 -22.18
N THR A 201 -15.41 -4.29 -22.61
CA THR A 201 -16.41 -3.21 -22.56
C THR A 201 -17.07 -3.11 -23.93
N ARG A 202 -18.35 -2.74 -23.96
CA ARG A 202 -19.09 -2.52 -25.21
C ARG A 202 -19.85 -1.22 -25.18
N ASN A 203 -20.10 -0.66 -26.35
CA ASN A 203 -21.12 0.38 -26.48
C ASN A 203 -22.49 -0.28 -26.29
N LEU A 204 -23.29 0.25 -25.37
CA LEU A 204 -24.59 -0.36 -25.01
C LEU A 204 -25.65 -0.20 -26.12
N LEU A 205 -25.42 0.68 -27.08
CA LEU A 205 -26.33 0.98 -28.20
C LEU A 205 -25.91 0.32 -29.53
N SER A 206 -24.73 -0.32 -29.60
CA SER A 206 -24.28 -0.99 -30.83
C SER A 206 -24.82 -2.42 -30.94
N ASP A 207 -25.52 -2.74 -32.03
CA ASP A 207 -26.08 -4.06 -32.38
C ASP A 207 -25.01 -5.12 -32.74
N MET A 208 -23.79 -5.05 -32.20
CA MET A 208 -22.80 -6.11 -32.42
C MET A 208 -23.24 -7.42 -31.74
N PRO A 209 -23.08 -8.58 -32.40
CA PRO A 209 -23.66 -9.84 -31.97
C PRO A 209 -23.23 -10.23 -30.56
N GLU A 210 -24.21 -10.70 -29.76
CA GLU A 210 -24.10 -11.06 -28.33
C GLU A 210 -23.00 -12.09 -27.98
N LYS A 211 -22.35 -12.71 -28.97
CA LYS A 211 -21.41 -13.82 -28.79
C LYS A 211 -20.01 -13.42 -28.30
N ASP A 212 -19.59 -12.17 -28.47
CA ASP A 212 -18.22 -11.78 -28.10
C ASP A 212 -18.12 -11.02 -26.76
N ALA A 213 -19.23 -10.57 -26.18
CA ALA A 213 -19.22 -9.51 -25.16
C ALA A 213 -19.96 -9.81 -23.84
N VAL A 214 -20.70 -10.90 -23.72
CA VAL A 214 -21.19 -11.37 -22.41
C VAL A 214 -20.28 -12.50 -21.98
N GLU A 215 -19.42 -12.26 -20.98
CA GLU A 215 -18.72 -13.37 -20.33
C GLU A 215 -19.79 -14.35 -19.83
N THR A 216 -19.86 -15.52 -20.45
CA THR A 216 -20.74 -16.58 -19.97
C THR A 216 -20.31 -16.90 -18.53
N GLU A 217 -21.23 -17.25 -17.63
CA GLU A 217 -20.86 -17.73 -16.27
C GLU A 217 -19.79 -18.85 -16.32
N GLU A 218 -19.74 -19.58 -17.44
CA GLU A 218 -18.72 -20.57 -17.78
C GLU A 218 -17.34 -19.97 -18.12
N GLU A 219 -17.24 -18.81 -18.78
CA GLU A 219 -15.98 -18.08 -19.05
C GLU A 219 -15.46 -17.34 -17.80
N LYS A 220 -16.35 -16.93 -16.91
CA LYS A 220 -15.97 -16.41 -15.57
C LYS A 220 -15.35 -17.50 -14.71
N LYS A 221 -15.87 -18.72 -14.81
CA LYS A 221 -15.36 -19.92 -14.12
C LYS A 221 -14.25 -20.65 -14.89
N ALA A 222 -13.98 -20.28 -16.14
CA ALA A 222 -12.91 -20.87 -16.92
C ALA A 222 -11.55 -20.57 -16.26
N PRO A 223 -10.62 -21.55 -16.24
CA PRO A 223 -9.29 -21.34 -15.69
C PRO A 223 -8.63 -20.15 -16.40
N LYS A 224 -8.06 -19.22 -15.62
CA LYS A 224 -7.34 -18.06 -16.16
C LYS A 224 -6.29 -18.57 -17.15
N ILE A 225 -6.31 -18.08 -18.39
CA ILE A 225 -5.31 -18.46 -19.41
C ILE A 225 -3.95 -18.02 -18.86
N VAL A 226 -3.08 -18.99 -18.60
CA VAL A 226 -1.73 -18.76 -18.10
C VAL A 226 -0.79 -18.67 -19.29
N ALA A 227 -0.01 -17.60 -19.35
CA ALA A 227 1.03 -17.43 -20.36
C ALA A 227 2.41 -17.36 -19.70
N ASN A 228 3.44 -17.70 -20.46
CA ASN A 228 4.82 -17.62 -20.01
C ASN A 228 5.38 -16.23 -20.29
N TYR A 229 5.94 -15.58 -19.28
CA TYR A 229 6.45 -14.21 -19.35
C TYR A 229 7.94 -14.16 -19.03
N TYR A 230 8.67 -13.28 -19.72
CA TYR A 230 10.11 -13.05 -19.55
C TYR A 230 10.41 -11.58 -19.29
N HIS A 231 11.42 -11.30 -18.47
CA HIS A 231 11.88 -9.93 -18.21
C HIS A 231 13.36 -9.80 -18.63
N PRO A 232 13.72 -8.79 -19.46
CA PRO A 232 15.07 -8.66 -20.00
C PRO A 232 16.11 -8.24 -18.93
N ASN A 233 15.72 -7.41 -17.96
CA ASN A 233 16.62 -7.01 -16.88
C ASN A 233 16.62 -8.05 -15.76
N PHE A 234 17.80 -8.57 -15.44
CA PHE A 234 18.03 -9.56 -14.41
C PHE A 234 19.15 -9.09 -13.48
N THR A 235 18.97 -9.19 -12.17
CA THR A 235 20.03 -8.83 -11.21
C THR A 235 20.46 -10.09 -10.48
N VAL A 236 21.74 -10.41 -10.54
CA VAL A 236 22.36 -11.54 -9.84
C VAL A 236 23.24 -10.96 -8.74
N SER A 237 22.84 -11.17 -7.49
CA SER A 237 23.53 -10.63 -6.32
C SER A 237 24.11 -11.75 -5.47
N LEU A 238 25.39 -11.65 -5.14
CA LEU A 238 26.02 -12.51 -4.15
C LEU A 238 25.87 -11.95 -2.75
N ILE A 239 25.64 -12.84 -1.77
CA ILE A 239 25.41 -12.45 -0.38
C ILE A 239 26.55 -12.96 0.52
N PRO A 240 27.57 -12.12 0.78
CA PRO A 240 28.78 -12.51 1.50
C PRO A 240 28.66 -12.57 3.02
N ASP A 241 27.71 -11.84 3.61
CA ASP A 241 27.61 -11.55 5.04
C ASP A 241 26.48 -12.34 5.75
N ALA A 242 26.05 -13.46 5.18
CA ALA A 242 24.95 -14.26 5.75
C ALA A 242 25.31 -15.01 7.03
N GLY A 243 26.57 -15.47 7.16
CA GLY A 243 27.03 -16.24 8.32
C GLY A 243 26.24 -17.53 8.56
N THR A 244 26.16 -18.01 9.80
CA THR A 244 25.37 -19.19 10.14
C THR A 244 23.87 -18.86 10.13
N VAL A 245 23.11 -19.54 9.27
CA VAL A 245 21.68 -19.30 9.10
C VAL A 245 20.83 -20.41 9.72
N PRO A 246 19.70 -20.11 10.37
CA PRO A 246 18.78 -21.12 10.90
C PRO A 246 17.93 -21.74 9.78
N TYR A 247 18.55 -22.60 8.97
CA TYR A 247 17.98 -23.12 7.72
C TYR A 247 16.58 -23.75 7.88
N ALA A 248 16.33 -24.49 8.96
CA ALA A 248 15.06 -25.17 9.15
C ALA A 248 13.87 -24.23 9.42
N THR A 249 14.10 -23.13 10.16
CA THR A 249 13.06 -22.17 10.57
C THR A 249 13.09 -20.87 9.78
N MET A 250 14.06 -20.71 8.86
CA MET A 250 14.16 -19.56 7.96
C MET A 250 12.93 -19.43 7.06
N HIS A 251 12.55 -18.18 6.77
CA HIS A 251 11.48 -17.84 5.85
C HIS A 251 11.70 -18.53 4.47
N PRO A 252 10.66 -19.09 3.84
CA PRO A 252 10.80 -19.85 2.59
C PRO A 252 11.43 -19.04 1.44
N GLY A 253 11.15 -17.73 1.40
CA GLY A 253 11.67 -16.81 0.38
C GLY A 253 13.20 -16.76 0.30
N PRO A 254 13.93 -16.36 1.35
CA PRO A 254 15.38 -16.48 1.38
C PRO A 254 15.85 -17.94 1.28
N ARG A 255 15.19 -18.88 1.99
CA ARG A 255 15.61 -20.28 2.01
C ARG A 255 15.73 -20.90 0.60
N LYS A 256 14.88 -20.50 -0.36
CA LYS A 256 14.92 -21.01 -1.74
C LYS A 256 16.21 -20.69 -2.50
N TYR A 257 16.99 -19.69 -2.07
CA TYR A 257 18.26 -19.29 -2.68
C TYR A 257 19.50 -19.93 -2.04
N ILE A 258 19.32 -20.65 -0.93
CA ILE A 258 20.42 -21.30 -0.22
C ILE A 258 20.56 -22.74 -0.70
N THR A 259 21.62 -22.99 -1.47
CA THR A 259 22.00 -24.33 -1.91
C THR A 259 22.86 -24.98 -0.82
N LEU A 260 22.34 -26.04 -0.22
CA LEU A 260 23.11 -26.86 0.72
C LEU A 260 24.23 -27.62 0.00
N GLU A 261 25.24 -27.99 0.75
CA GLU A 261 26.35 -28.80 0.26
C GLU A 261 25.88 -30.15 -0.33
N ALA A 262 26.49 -30.54 -1.45
CA ALA A 262 26.00 -31.63 -2.31
C ALA A 262 26.14 -33.03 -1.70
N THR A 263 27.16 -33.30 -0.88
CA THR A 263 27.40 -34.62 -0.27
C THR A 263 26.49 -34.90 0.93
N GLY A 264 25.78 -33.88 1.43
CA GLY A 264 24.93 -34.03 2.61
C GLY A 264 25.73 -34.11 3.91
N ALA A 265 26.97 -33.60 3.93
CA ALA A 265 27.81 -33.58 5.10
C ALA A 265 27.13 -32.86 6.28
N ARG A 266 27.32 -33.40 7.48
CA ARG A 266 26.83 -32.82 8.73
C ARG A 266 27.95 -32.67 9.74
N ASP A 267 27.73 -31.81 10.72
CA ASP A 267 28.61 -31.69 11.87
C ASP A 267 28.56 -32.97 12.75
N ALA A 268 29.35 -32.96 13.83
CA ALA A 268 29.48 -34.10 14.73
C ALA A 268 28.12 -34.51 15.35
N THR A 269 27.22 -33.54 15.56
CA THR A 269 25.88 -33.78 16.11
C THR A 269 24.88 -34.34 15.09
N GLY A 270 25.21 -34.29 13.79
CA GLY A 270 24.33 -34.72 12.71
C GLY A 270 23.20 -33.73 12.39
N GLN A 271 23.14 -32.58 13.06
CA GLN A 271 22.02 -31.63 12.97
C GLN A 271 22.35 -30.36 12.19
N TYR A 272 23.62 -30.02 12.01
CA TYR A 272 24.05 -28.79 11.34
C TYR A 272 24.82 -29.12 10.04
N GLY A 273 24.71 -28.26 9.03
CA GLY A 273 25.33 -28.47 7.71
C GLY A 273 26.04 -27.24 7.16
N TRP A 274 26.46 -27.29 5.90
CA TRP A 274 27.08 -26.16 5.22
C TRP A 274 26.34 -25.81 3.92
N TYR A 275 26.52 -24.58 3.45
CA TYR A 275 25.92 -24.06 2.22
C TYR A 275 26.93 -23.32 1.35
N TYR A 276 26.73 -23.37 0.03
CA TYR A 276 27.53 -22.65 -0.97
C TYR A 276 27.23 -21.14 -0.96
N PRO A 277 28.07 -20.27 -1.53
CA PRO A 277 27.74 -18.85 -1.67
C PRO A 277 26.32 -18.62 -2.19
N ILE A 278 25.56 -17.75 -1.53
CA ILE A 278 24.18 -17.50 -1.90
C ILE A 278 24.18 -16.62 -3.14
N VAL A 279 23.66 -17.16 -4.25
CA VAL A 279 23.42 -16.41 -5.49
C VAL A 279 21.95 -16.05 -5.55
N PHE A 280 21.66 -14.80 -5.23
CA PHE A 280 20.32 -14.24 -5.25
C PHE A 280 20.00 -13.66 -6.62
N THR A 281 19.14 -14.35 -7.37
CA THR A 281 18.55 -13.83 -8.60
C THR A 281 17.37 -12.92 -8.24
N ASN A 282 17.61 -11.61 -8.17
CA ASN A 282 16.64 -10.65 -7.69
C ASN A 282 15.60 -10.32 -8.77
N THR A 283 14.40 -10.89 -8.62
CA THR A 283 13.21 -10.62 -9.44
C THR A 283 12.28 -9.59 -8.81
N PHE A 284 12.59 -9.08 -7.60
CA PHE A 284 11.67 -8.23 -6.84
C PHE A 284 11.34 -6.92 -7.56
N TRP A 285 12.31 -6.32 -8.25
CA TRP A 285 12.17 -5.05 -8.96
C TRP A 285 11.71 -5.20 -10.42
N GLN A 286 11.38 -6.41 -10.86
CA GLN A 286 10.85 -6.64 -12.20
C GLN A 286 9.35 -6.34 -12.21
N LEU A 287 8.95 -5.32 -12.97
CA LEU A 287 7.54 -4.95 -13.09
C LEU A 287 6.86 -5.82 -14.15
N LYS A 288 5.62 -6.23 -13.88
CA LYS A 288 4.81 -7.04 -14.79
C LYS A 288 4.55 -6.35 -16.14
N LYS A 289 4.47 -5.02 -16.15
CA LYS A 289 4.23 -4.23 -17.36
C LYS A 289 5.39 -4.30 -18.36
N ASP A 290 6.61 -4.57 -17.87
CA ASP A 290 7.83 -4.62 -18.68
C ASP A 290 8.18 -6.06 -19.10
N MET A 291 7.30 -7.02 -18.80
CA MET A 291 7.47 -8.41 -19.20
C MET A 291 6.97 -8.67 -20.62
N ILE A 292 7.72 -9.50 -21.33
CA ILE A 292 7.44 -9.92 -22.70
C ILE A 292 6.76 -11.30 -22.63
N GLU A 293 5.62 -11.45 -23.30
CA GLU A 293 4.97 -12.75 -23.46
C GLU A 293 5.79 -13.63 -24.42
N LEU A 294 6.15 -14.82 -23.97
CA LEU A 294 6.88 -15.81 -24.76
C LEU A 294 5.89 -16.60 -25.61
N ASN A 295 6.02 -16.47 -26.94
CA ASN A 295 5.20 -17.17 -27.92
C ASN A 295 6.01 -17.42 -29.21
N ASP A 296 5.38 -18.04 -30.22
CA ASP A 296 6.01 -18.37 -31.50
C ASP A 296 6.53 -17.16 -32.30
N THR A 297 6.06 -15.94 -31.99
CA THR A 297 6.50 -14.71 -32.69
C THR A 297 7.82 -14.16 -32.14
N VAL A 298 8.21 -14.56 -30.93
CA VAL A 298 9.41 -14.06 -30.26
C VAL A 298 10.60 -14.98 -30.53
N SER A 299 11.45 -14.61 -31.48
CA SER A 299 12.64 -15.40 -31.88
C SER A 299 13.91 -15.06 -31.11
N THR A 300 14.06 -13.80 -30.70
CA THR A 300 15.28 -13.26 -30.08
C THR A 300 14.91 -12.37 -28.92
N LEU A 301 15.60 -12.53 -27.78
CA LEU A 301 15.36 -11.75 -26.57
C LEU A 301 16.65 -11.10 -26.06
N PRO A 302 16.58 -9.82 -25.64
CA PRO A 302 17.69 -9.18 -24.95
C PRO A 302 17.76 -9.65 -23.51
N LEU A 303 18.98 -9.78 -22.99
CA LEU A 303 19.29 -10.08 -21.60
C LEU A 303 20.27 -9.02 -21.07
N HIS A 304 19.89 -8.40 -19.95
CA HIS A 304 20.71 -7.41 -19.25
C HIS A 304 20.93 -7.90 -17.83
N VAL A 305 22.15 -8.35 -17.53
CA VAL A 305 22.50 -8.91 -16.22
C VAL A 305 23.39 -7.96 -15.44
N LYS A 306 22.93 -7.59 -14.26
CA LYS A 306 23.75 -6.89 -13.26
C LYS A 306 24.26 -7.88 -12.23
N LEU A 307 25.58 -8.08 -12.19
CA LEU A 307 26.26 -8.94 -11.22
C LEU A 307 26.92 -8.07 -10.13
N ASN A 308 26.53 -8.27 -8.87
CA ASN A 308 27.05 -7.49 -7.74
C ASN A 308 27.02 -8.23 -6.40
N ASN A 309 27.52 -7.60 -5.33
CA ASN A 309 27.36 -8.06 -3.96
C ASN A 309 26.28 -7.24 -3.23
N VAL A 310 25.42 -7.89 -2.45
CA VAL A 310 24.34 -7.24 -1.67
C VAL A 310 24.36 -7.74 -0.22
N ALA A 311 24.10 -6.82 0.72
CA ALA A 311 24.05 -7.15 2.14
C ALA A 311 22.90 -8.13 2.46
N HIS A 312 23.16 -9.06 3.39
CA HIS A 312 22.25 -10.13 3.77
C HIS A 312 20.87 -9.66 4.24
N TRP A 313 20.80 -8.53 4.94
CA TRP A 313 19.51 -7.98 5.39
C TRP A 313 18.63 -7.53 4.21
N LYS A 314 19.22 -6.92 3.16
CA LYS A 314 18.48 -6.49 1.95
C LYS A 314 17.94 -7.71 1.22
N TYR A 315 18.79 -8.73 1.07
CA TYR A 315 18.40 -10.01 0.50
C TYR A 315 17.23 -10.65 1.27
N ASN A 316 17.29 -10.71 2.61
CA ASN A 316 16.21 -11.27 3.40
C ASN A 316 14.88 -10.54 3.18
N VAL A 317 14.92 -9.20 3.14
CA VAL A 317 13.72 -8.39 2.89
C VAL A 317 13.18 -8.64 1.48
N PHE A 318 14.00 -8.52 0.44
CA PHE A 318 13.56 -8.68 -0.95
C PHE A 318 13.05 -10.09 -1.23
N ALA A 319 13.80 -11.13 -0.82
CA ALA A 319 13.40 -12.51 -1.05
C ALA A 319 12.15 -12.91 -0.23
N ALA A 320 11.99 -12.38 0.99
CA ALA A 320 10.79 -12.63 1.78
C ALA A 320 9.56 -11.92 1.20
N MET A 321 9.68 -10.65 0.79
CA MET A 321 8.56 -9.92 0.19
C MET A 321 8.17 -10.53 -1.16
N ASP A 322 9.13 -10.87 -2.02
CA ASP A 322 8.88 -11.53 -3.30
C ASP A 322 8.11 -12.85 -3.12
N GLU A 323 8.54 -13.70 -2.18
CA GLU A 323 7.83 -14.96 -1.89
C GLU A 323 6.42 -14.71 -1.36
N ASN A 324 6.21 -13.69 -0.52
CA ASN A 324 4.87 -13.36 -0.04
C ASN A 324 3.95 -12.87 -1.17
N ILE A 325 4.45 -12.05 -2.09
CA ILE A 325 3.68 -11.59 -3.26
C ILE A 325 3.31 -12.79 -4.14
N GLN A 326 4.28 -13.66 -4.43
CA GLN A 326 4.03 -14.84 -5.26
C GLN A 326 3.11 -15.85 -4.58
N ALA A 327 3.25 -16.05 -3.26
CA ALA A 327 2.36 -16.92 -2.49
C ALA A 327 0.93 -16.38 -2.45
N ASN A 328 0.75 -15.07 -2.26
CA ASN A 328 -0.56 -14.41 -2.33
C ASN A 328 -1.17 -14.53 -3.73
N ALA A 329 -0.39 -14.32 -4.79
CA ALA A 329 -0.86 -14.49 -6.16
C ALA A 329 -1.27 -15.95 -6.45
N ARG A 330 -0.50 -16.93 -5.96
CA ARG A 330 -0.83 -18.38 -6.05
C ARG A 330 -2.10 -18.73 -5.28
N ALA A 331 -2.25 -18.22 -4.06
CA ALA A 331 -3.44 -18.42 -3.23
C ALA A 331 -4.68 -17.79 -3.90
N ALA A 332 -4.59 -16.55 -4.39
CA ALA A 332 -5.65 -15.89 -5.12
C ALA A 332 -6.03 -16.62 -6.42
N ALA A 333 -5.04 -17.14 -7.16
CA ALA A 333 -5.28 -17.97 -8.35
C ALA A 333 -5.97 -19.31 -8.00
N ALA A 334 -5.69 -19.88 -6.83
CA ALA A 334 -6.37 -21.06 -6.30
C ALA A 334 -7.75 -20.76 -5.68
N GLY A 335 -8.23 -19.52 -5.77
CA GLY A 335 -9.52 -19.09 -5.18
C GLY A 335 -9.50 -19.00 -3.65
N GLN A 336 -8.33 -19.01 -3.03
CA GLN A 336 -8.17 -18.84 -1.58
C GLN A 336 -8.16 -17.35 -1.22
N SER A 337 -8.77 -17.01 -0.09
CA SER A 337 -8.71 -15.67 0.46
C SER A 337 -7.28 -15.35 0.92
N THR A 338 -6.68 -14.29 0.36
CA THR A 338 -5.39 -13.77 0.78
C THR A 338 -5.55 -12.80 1.96
N PRO A 339 -4.55 -12.69 2.87
CA PRO A 339 -4.52 -11.61 3.86
C PRO A 339 -4.55 -10.25 3.15
N GLY A 340 -5.57 -9.42 3.40
CA GLY A 340 -5.81 -8.15 2.71
C GLY A 340 -6.70 -8.25 1.46
N GLY A 341 -7.06 -9.46 1.03
CA GLY A 341 -8.00 -9.72 -0.07
C GLY A 341 -7.53 -9.32 -1.47
N GLY A 342 -6.33 -8.75 -1.62
CA GLY A 342 -5.74 -8.42 -2.92
C GLY A 342 -5.06 -9.63 -3.58
N ASP A 343 -4.99 -9.63 -4.91
CA ASP A 343 -4.30 -10.63 -5.74
C ASP A 343 -2.78 -10.35 -5.90
N GLY A 344 -2.25 -9.41 -5.11
CA GLY A 344 -0.87 -8.92 -5.19
C GLY A 344 -0.67 -7.73 -6.14
N SER A 345 -1.71 -7.30 -6.86
CA SER A 345 -1.66 -6.10 -7.73
C SER A 345 -1.34 -4.80 -6.98
N GLU A 346 -1.80 -4.67 -5.73
CA GLU A 346 -1.51 -3.51 -4.86
C GLU A 346 0.01 -3.34 -4.64
N MET A 347 0.70 -4.44 -4.37
CA MET A 347 2.15 -4.43 -4.15
C MET A 347 2.91 -4.16 -5.46
N GLU A 348 2.37 -4.60 -6.59
CA GLU A 348 2.90 -4.29 -7.91
C GLU A 348 2.79 -2.79 -8.22
N MET A 349 1.63 -2.18 -7.93
CA MET A 349 1.43 -0.73 -8.05
C MET A 349 2.38 0.04 -7.13
N PHE A 350 2.59 -0.45 -5.91
CA PHE A 350 3.55 0.13 -4.97
C PHE A 350 4.99 0.09 -5.51
N LYS A 351 5.42 -1.04 -6.09
CA LYS A 351 6.73 -1.16 -6.76
C LYS A 351 6.85 -0.19 -7.93
N GLU A 352 5.81 -0.10 -8.76
CA GLU A 352 5.76 0.83 -9.89
C GLU A 352 5.93 2.27 -9.43
N ILE A 353 5.21 2.69 -8.37
CA ILE A 353 5.35 4.02 -7.80
C ILE A 353 6.79 4.27 -7.33
N ILE A 354 7.44 3.31 -6.67
CA ILE A 354 8.83 3.47 -6.20
C ILE A 354 9.83 3.60 -7.35
N ILE A 355 9.69 2.80 -8.41
CA ILE A 355 10.63 2.76 -9.53
C ILE A 355 10.44 4.00 -10.42
N ASP A 356 9.20 4.32 -10.77
CA ASP A 356 8.90 5.34 -11.78
C ASP A 356 8.83 6.76 -11.19
N SER A 357 8.68 6.91 -9.86
CA SER A 357 8.50 8.23 -9.25
C SER A 357 9.82 8.87 -8.84
N ASN A 358 9.84 10.21 -8.85
CA ASN A 358 10.93 10.97 -8.25
C ASN A 358 11.01 10.67 -6.74
N SER A 359 12.18 10.28 -6.26
CA SER A 359 12.39 9.87 -4.86
C SER A 359 12.10 10.97 -3.84
N TYR A 360 12.32 12.25 -4.18
CA TYR A 360 11.97 13.36 -3.31
C TYR A 360 10.46 13.54 -3.22
N LEU A 361 9.79 13.44 -4.37
CA LEU A 361 8.34 13.53 -4.46
C LEU A 361 7.69 12.41 -3.68
N LEU A 362 8.20 11.19 -3.82
CA LEU A 362 7.70 10.00 -3.12
C LEU A 362 7.88 10.11 -1.60
N ALA A 363 9.03 10.61 -1.12
CA ALA A 363 9.25 10.81 0.30
C ALA A 363 8.28 11.84 0.89
N VAL A 364 8.07 12.98 0.21
CA VAL A 364 7.09 13.99 0.61
C VAL A 364 5.68 13.40 0.59
N THR A 365 5.33 12.68 -0.47
CA THR A 365 4.03 12.01 -0.61
C THR A 365 3.79 11.04 0.54
N ALA A 366 4.77 10.21 0.90
CA ALA A 366 4.63 9.26 2.01
C ALA A 366 4.42 9.95 3.36
N VAL A 367 5.19 11.00 3.67
CA VAL A 367 5.00 11.81 4.90
C VAL A 367 3.61 12.43 4.90
N VAL A 368 3.19 12.97 3.77
CA VAL A 368 1.88 13.61 3.60
C VAL A 368 0.74 12.60 3.72
N SER A 369 0.88 11.37 3.21
CA SER A 369 -0.09 10.26 3.41
C SER A 369 -0.21 9.85 4.87
N VAL A 370 0.90 9.79 5.61
CA VAL A 370 0.84 9.51 7.05
C VAL A 370 0.12 10.64 7.79
N LEU A 371 0.42 11.90 7.47
CA LEU A 371 -0.25 13.05 8.07
C LEU A 371 -1.75 13.07 7.72
N HIS A 372 -2.11 12.79 6.47
CA HIS A 372 -3.50 12.67 6.03
C HIS A 372 -4.26 11.63 6.85
N MET A 373 -3.70 10.41 6.95
CA MET A 373 -4.30 9.33 7.73
C MET A 373 -4.51 9.73 9.20
N ILE A 374 -3.54 10.44 9.80
CA ILE A 374 -3.65 10.92 11.18
C ILE A 374 -4.76 11.99 11.30
N PHE A 375 -4.79 12.98 10.40
CA PHE A 375 -5.78 14.06 10.47
C PHE A 375 -7.19 13.57 10.17
N GLU A 376 -7.36 12.67 9.21
CA GLU A 376 -8.64 12.02 8.93
C GLU A 376 -9.13 11.22 10.15
N MET A 377 -8.25 10.44 10.78
CA MET A 377 -8.60 9.70 12.00
C MET A 377 -8.96 10.64 13.17
N LEU A 378 -8.28 11.77 13.30
CA LEU A 378 -8.59 12.78 14.32
C LEU A 378 -9.92 13.48 14.03
N ALA A 379 -10.18 13.83 12.77
CA ALA A 379 -11.45 14.42 12.34
C ALA A 379 -12.61 13.46 12.59
N PHE A 380 -12.45 12.18 12.21
CA PHE A 380 -13.41 11.12 12.46
C PHE A 380 -13.67 10.90 13.96
N LYS A 381 -12.60 10.86 14.76
CA LYS A 381 -12.72 10.72 16.22
C LYS A 381 -13.49 11.91 16.81
N ASN A 382 -13.21 13.13 16.36
CA ASN A 382 -13.89 14.34 16.82
C ASN A 382 -15.39 14.28 16.44
N ASP A 383 -15.71 13.95 15.20
CA ASP A 383 -17.08 13.84 14.71
C ASP A 383 -17.89 12.80 15.52
N VAL A 384 -17.37 11.60 15.74
CA VAL A 384 -18.04 10.58 16.59
C VAL A 384 -18.20 11.07 18.03
N GLN A 385 -17.22 11.78 18.59
CA GLN A 385 -17.31 12.35 19.93
C GLN A 385 -18.38 13.44 20.02
N HIS A 386 -18.47 14.32 19.03
CA HIS A 386 -19.47 15.38 18.92
C HIS A 386 -20.88 14.78 18.90
N TRP A 387 -21.15 13.85 17.97
CA TRP A 387 -22.46 13.18 17.84
C TRP A 387 -22.84 12.32 19.05
N ARG A 388 -21.85 11.80 19.79
CA ARG A 388 -22.11 11.06 21.03
C ARG A 388 -22.51 11.98 22.19
N LYS A 389 -21.99 13.22 22.24
CA LYS A 389 -22.24 14.19 23.34
C LYS A 389 -23.41 15.13 23.05
N LYS A 390 -23.83 15.28 21.79
CA LYS A 390 -24.92 16.19 21.38
C LYS A 390 -26.26 15.82 22.03
N LYS A 391 -26.89 16.78 22.70
CA LYS A 391 -28.17 16.63 23.42
C LYS A 391 -29.34 17.32 22.71
N ASP A 392 -29.07 18.41 21.98
CA ASP A 392 -30.06 19.16 21.22
C ASP A 392 -29.82 19.01 19.71
N ASN A 393 -30.88 18.72 18.95
CA ASN A 393 -30.83 18.55 17.49
C ASN A 393 -30.92 19.89 16.73
N VAL A 394 -30.64 21.01 17.39
CA VAL A 394 -30.62 22.33 16.75
C VAL A 394 -29.52 22.36 15.69
N GLY A 395 -29.85 22.80 14.48
CA GLY A 395 -28.88 22.94 13.39
C GLY A 395 -28.53 21.66 12.62
N THR A 396 -29.11 20.50 12.92
CA THR A 396 -28.83 19.25 12.18
C THR A 396 -29.97 18.87 11.23
N SER A 397 -29.75 19.03 9.93
CA SER A 397 -30.72 18.63 8.91
C SER A 397 -30.71 17.11 8.69
N VAL A 398 -31.82 16.44 9.03
CA VAL A 398 -32.03 15.01 8.75
C VAL A 398 -31.93 14.71 7.25
N ARG A 399 -32.37 15.65 6.40
CA ARG A 399 -32.30 15.53 4.93
C ARG A 399 -30.86 15.44 4.45
N THR A 400 -29.95 16.22 5.06
CA THR A 400 -28.53 16.21 4.70
C THR A 400 -27.86 14.90 5.10
N ILE A 401 -28.16 14.36 6.29
CA ILE A 401 -27.62 13.07 6.74
C ILE A 401 -28.11 11.93 5.83
N LEU A 402 -29.40 11.91 5.48
CA LEU A 402 -29.96 10.92 4.55
C LEU A 402 -29.34 11.02 3.14
N ALA A 403 -29.13 12.24 2.64
CA ALA A 403 -28.46 12.46 1.36
C ALA A 403 -27.02 11.94 1.39
N ASN A 404 -26.28 12.16 2.49
CA ASN A 404 -24.92 11.66 2.65
C ASN A 404 -24.84 10.13 2.69
N VAL A 405 -25.73 9.45 3.43
CA VAL A 405 -25.81 7.98 3.43
C VAL A 405 -26.09 7.44 2.03
N PHE A 406 -27.00 8.07 1.29
CA PHE A 406 -27.32 7.68 -0.08
C PHE A 406 -26.13 7.86 -1.03
N MET A 407 -25.47 9.02 -0.98
CA MET A 407 -24.28 9.31 -1.80
C MET A 407 -23.12 8.36 -1.51
N GLN A 408 -22.82 8.12 -0.23
CA GLN A 408 -21.78 7.16 0.16
C GLN A 408 -22.14 5.73 -0.27
N GLY A 409 -23.42 5.37 -0.23
CA GLY A 409 -23.94 4.10 -0.72
C GLY A 409 -23.71 3.91 -2.23
N ILE A 410 -23.95 4.94 -3.05
CA ILE A 410 -23.65 4.91 -4.49
C ILE A 410 -22.14 4.70 -4.73
N ILE A 411 -21.30 5.45 -4.01
CA ILE A 411 -19.83 5.31 -4.13
C ILE A 411 -19.39 3.91 -3.72
N PHE A 412 -19.95 3.36 -2.64
CA PHE A 412 -19.65 2.00 -2.19
C PHE A 412 -20.05 0.94 -3.23
N LEU A 413 -21.22 1.07 -3.85
CA LEU A 413 -21.63 0.17 -4.95
C LEU A 413 -20.69 0.26 -6.15
N TYR A 414 -20.20 1.45 -6.49
CA TYR A 414 -19.20 1.62 -7.55
C TYR A 414 -17.86 0.96 -7.21
N LEU A 415 -17.41 1.07 -5.96
CA LEU A 415 -16.20 0.39 -5.51
C LEU A 415 -16.37 -1.15 -5.53
N ILE A 416 -17.57 -1.65 -5.25
CA ILE A 416 -17.88 -3.08 -5.38
C ILE A 416 -17.88 -3.51 -6.87
N ASP A 417 -18.46 -2.72 -7.77
CA ASP A 417 -18.45 -2.99 -9.23
C ASP A 417 -17.01 -2.96 -9.82
N ASN A 418 -16.09 -2.28 -9.13
CA ASN A 418 -14.67 -2.18 -9.47
C ASN A 418 -13.76 -2.94 -8.49
N ASN A 419 -14.27 -3.98 -7.83
CA ASN A 419 -13.55 -4.75 -6.80
C ASN A 419 -12.18 -5.31 -7.27
N GLU A 420 -12.01 -5.65 -8.56
CA GLU A 420 -10.73 -6.14 -9.09
C GLU A 420 -9.58 -5.13 -8.98
N ASN A 421 -9.90 -3.83 -8.91
CA ASN A 421 -8.90 -2.76 -8.75
C ASN A 421 -9.02 -2.07 -7.38
N THR A 422 -9.95 -2.49 -6.52
CA THR A 422 -10.25 -1.81 -5.25
C THR A 422 -9.87 -2.69 -4.08
N SER A 423 -8.98 -2.18 -3.22
CA SER A 423 -8.58 -2.88 -1.99
C SER A 423 -9.77 -3.12 -1.06
N TYR A 424 -9.83 -4.32 -0.47
CA TYR A 424 -10.82 -4.64 0.56
C TYR A 424 -10.74 -3.70 1.77
N MET A 425 -9.56 -3.13 2.04
CA MET A 425 -9.38 -2.13 3.10
C MET A 425 -10.20 -0.86 2.82
N ILE A 426 -10.20 -0.40 1.56
CA ILE A 426 -10.95 0.80 1.14
C ILE A 426 -12.46 0.50 1.20
N LEU A 427 -12.88 -0.66 0.69
CA LEU A 427 -14.28 -1.10 0.78
C LEU A 427 -14.77 -1.18 2.23
N PHE A 428 -13.97 -1.76 3.12
CA PHE A 428 -14.32 -1.85 4.55
C PHE A 428 -14.40 -0.47 5.20
N GLY A 429 -13.44 0.43 4.93
CA GLY A 429 -13.46 1.80 5.43
C GLY A 429 -14.72 2.55 5.00
N GLN A 430 -15.06 2.48 3.72
CA GLN A 430 -16.27 3.08 3.17
C GLN A 430 -17.55 2.48 3.78
N GLY A 431 -17.61 1.15 3.94
CA GLY A 431 -18.73 0.47 4.56
C GLY A 431 -18.93 0.86 6.03
N MET A 432 -17.84 1.00 6.79
CA MET A 432 -17.89 1.50 8.17
C MET A 432 -18.36 2.96 8.22
N GLY A 433 -17.92 3.81 7.29
CA GLY A 433 -18.39 5.19 7.15
C GLY A 433 -19.91 5.28 6.99
N ILE A 434 -20.47 4.48 6.08
CA ILE A 434 -21.93 4.38 5.86
C ILE A 434 -22.65 3.95 7.15
N ALA A 435 -22.11 2.95 7.86
CA ALA A 435 -22.71 2.45 9.10
C ALA A 435 -22.77 3.54 10.18
N ILE A 436 -21.76 4.41 10.24
CA ILE A 436 -21.69 5.50 11.22
C ILE A 436 -22.62 6.65 10.84
N GLU A 437 -22.70 7.03 9.57
CA GLU A 437 -23.70 7.99 9.10
C GLU A 437 -25.13 7.49 9.33
N ALA A 438 -25.38 6.19 9.09
CA ALA A 438 -26.64 5.56 9.43
C ALA A 438 -26.92 5.57 10.94
N TRP A 439 -25.90 5.41 11.78
CA TRP A 439 -26.03 5.56 13.23
C TRP A 439 -26.44 6.98 13.63
N LYS A 440 -25.92 8.04 12.98
CA LYS A 440 -26.34 9.44 13.24
C LYS A 440 -27.84 9.66 13.01
N ILE A 441 -28.45 8.99 12.03
CA ILE A 441 -29.91 9.03 11.79
C ILE A 441 -30.69 8.54 13.01
N THR A 442 -30.22 7.47 13.65
CA THR A 442 -30.88 6.91 14.85
C THR A 442 -30.84 7.85 16.06
N LYS A 443 -29.92 8.82 16.08
CA LYS A 443 -29.82 9.85 17.13
C LYS A 443 -30.68 11.07 16.86
N THR A 444 -30.85 11.45 15.59
CA THR A 444 -31.55 12.68 15.18
C THR A 444 -33.06 12.50 15.05
N VAL A 445 -33.53 11.29 14.72
CA VAL A 445 -34.96 11.06 14.46
C VAL A 445 -35.61 10.08 15.43
N ASN A 446 -36.80 10.42 15.93
CA ASN A 446 -37.71 9.44 16.52
C ASN A 446 -38.46 8.74 15.38
N VAL A 447 -38.05 7.53 15.02
CA VAL A 447 -38.75 6.73 14.01
C VAL A 447 -40.11 6.30 14.56
N ARG A 448 -41.19 6.96 14.12
CA ARG A 448 -42.57 6.59 14.46
C ARG A 448 -43.31 6.18 13.19
N VAL A 449 -43.87 4.97 13.22
CA VAL A 449 -44.74 4.47 12.15
C VAL A 449 -46.14 5.01 12.40
N ARG A 450 -46.67 5.84 11.50
CA ARG A 450 -48.05 6.32 11.55
C ARG A 450 -48.86 5.80 10.36
N PRO A 451 -50.17 5.60 10.53
CA PRO A 451 -51.08 5.33 9.41
C PRO A 451 -51.12 6.55 8.47
N THR A 452 -51.08 6.29 7.18
CA THR A 452 -50.97 7.31 6.12
C THR A 452 -52.29 8.07 5.91
N ALA A 453 -52.22 9.28 5.33
CA ALA A 453 -53.39 10.10 5.01
C ALA A 453 -54.42 9.37 4.12
N PRO A 454 -55.73 9.70 4.19
CA PRO A 454 -56.76 9.01 3.44
C PRO A 454 -56.51 9.11 1.92
N GLY A 455 -56.19 7.98 1.28
CA GLY A 455 -55.98 7.89 -0.18
C GLY A 455 -54.61 7.37 -0.66
N SER A 456 -53.69 7.00 0.23
CA SER A 456 -52.40 6.40 -0.16
C SER A 456 -52.46 4.86 -0.25
N LEU A 457 -51.73 4.28 -1.21
CA LEU A 457 -51.65 2.84 -1.50
C LEU A 457 -50.93 2.01 -0.42
N ILE A 458 -50.22 2.66 0.52
CA ILE A 458 -49.45 1.99 1.57
C ILE A 458 -50.06 2.37 2.94
N PRO A 459 -50.46 1.39 3.78
CA PRO A 459 -51.23 1.66 5.01
C PRO A 459 -50.42 2.30 6.14
N TYR A 460 -49.10 2.21 6.11
CA TYR A 460 -48.20 2.77 7.11
C TYR A 460 -47.03 3.49 6.44
N THR A 461 -46.76 4.74 6.84
CA THR A 461 -45.59 5.51 6.40
C THR A 461 -44.68 5.80 7.59
N VAL A 462 -43.38 5.59 7.41
CA VAL A 462 -42.36 6.02 8.38
C VAL A 462 -42.28 7.53 8.34
N VAL A 463 -42.74 8.20 9.40
CA VAL A 463 -42.67 9.67 9.51
C VAL A 463 -41.46 10.03 10.34
N PHE A 464 -40.52 10.74 9.74
CA PHE A 464 -39.37 11.32 10.42
C PHE A 464 -39.83 12.65 11.06
N GLU A 465 -40.30 12.59 12.32
CA GLU A 465 -40.65 13.80 13.08
C GLU A 465 -39.37 14.40 13.67
N ASP A 466 -38.99 15.59 13.19
CA ASP A 466 -37.86 16.36 13.73
C ASP A 466 -38.19 16.86 15.14
N LYS A 467 -37.25 16.76 16.09
CA LYS A 467 -37.49 17.11 17.52
C LYS A 467 -37.54 18.62 17.79
N HIS A 468 -37.27 19.47 16.80
CA HIS A 468 -37.06 20.90 16.99
C HIS A 468 -37.97 21.76 16.12
N VAL A 469 -38.36 22.93 16.64
CA VAL A 469 -39.14 23.95 15.92
C VAL A 469 -38.15 25.04 15.49
N LEU A 470 -37.95 25.16 14.17
CA LEU A 470 -37.06 26.13 13.53
C LEU A 470 -37.21 27.57 14.07
N SER A 471 -36.10 28.18 14.47
CA SER A 471 -35.96 29.60 14.83
C SER A 471 -36.29 30.54 13.66
N GLU A 472 -36.69 31.80 13.93
CA GLU A 472 -36.96 32.81 12.88
C GLU A 472 -35.72 33.13 12.01
N THR A 473 -34.51 32.98 12.56
CA THR A 473 -33.25 33.12 11.80
C THR A 473 -32.96 31.90 10.92
N GLU A 474 -33.38 30.71 11.35
CA GLU A 474 -33.26 29.46 10.57
C GLU A 474 -34.25 29.44 9.39
N LYS A 475 -35.49 29.92 9.59
CA LYS A 475 -36.49 30.02 8.51
C LYS A 475 -36.07 30.94 7.37
N LYS A 476 -35.47 32.10 7.67
CA LYS A 476 -34.92 33.00 6.64
C LYS A 476 -33.74 32.38 5.90
N THR A 477 -32.95 31.57 6.58
CA THR A 477 -31.82 30.84 5.98
C THR A 477 -32.34 29.73 5.06
N GLU A 478 -33.39 29.02 5.48
CA GLU A 478 -34.08 27.97 4.69
C GLU A 478 -34.73 28.53 3.42
N GLU A 479 -35.30 29.75 3.46
CA GLU A 479 -35.85 30.41 2.26
C GLU A 479 -34.76 30.71 1.23
N TYR A 480 -33.60 31.22 1.66
CA TYR A 480 -32.47 31.46 0.76
C TYR A 480 -31.85 30.17 0.24
N ASP A 481 -31.81 29.14 1.07
CA ASP A 481 -31.34 27.81 0.72
C ASP A 481 -32.26 27.16 -0.34
N ALA A 482 -33.58 27.23 -0.15
CA ALA A 482 -34.57 26.71 -1.11
C ALA A 482 -34.50 27.41 -2.47
N ILE A 483 -34.28 28.73 -2.49
CA ILE A 483 -34.10 29.49 -3.74
C ILE A 483 -32.81 29.07 -4.44
N ALA A 484 -31.70 28.93 -3.70
CA ALA A 484 -30.42 28.48 -4.25
C ALA A 484 -30.54 27.08 -4.84
N PHE A 485 -31.10 26.11 -4.10
CA PHE A 485 -31.33 24.75 -4.59
C PHE A 485 -32.23 24.71 -5.82
N LYS A 486 -33.30 25.51 -5.89
CA LYS A 486 -34.21 25.54 -7.03
C LYS A 486 -33.49 25.90 -8.34
N TYR A 487 -32.71 26.98 -8.34
CA TYR A 487 -31.94 27.39 -9.52
C TYR A 487 -30.82 26.41 -9.85
N LEU A 488 -30.20 25.86 -8.82
CA LEU A 488 -29.10 24.91 -8.96
C LEU A 488 -29.56 23.60 -9.58
N TYR A 489 -30.68 23.03 -9.14
CA TYR A 489 -31.28 21.84 -9.77
C TYR A 489 -31.75 22.11 -11.20
N MET A 490 -32.26 23.31 -11.49
CA MET A 490 -32.69 23.69 -12.83
C MET A 490 -31.55 23.65 -13.87
N VAL A 491 -30.30 23.89 -13.43
CA VAL A 491 -29.11 23.80 -14.29
C VAL A 491 -28.45 22.43 -14.22
N ALA A 492 -28.29 21.88 -13.01
CA ALA A 492 -27.56 20.63 -12.79
C ALA A 492 -28.27 19.41 -13.37
N VAL A 493 -29.59 19.30 -13.23
CA VAL A 493 -30.33 18.13 -13.70
C VAL A 493 -30.26 17.99 -15.24
N PRO A 494 -30.50 19.05 -16.05
CA PRO A 494 -30.31 18.95 -17.50
C PRO A 494 -28.88 18.60 -17.92
N LEU A 495 -27.87 19.14 -17.23
CA LEU A 495 -26.46 18.83 -17.53
C LEU A 495 -26.13 17.37 -17.22
N LEU A 496 -26.62 16.82 -16.10
CA LEU A 496 -26.45 15.41 -15.77
C LEU A 496 -27.15 14.50 -16.75
N ILE A 497 -28.35 14.86 -17.22
CA ILE A 497 -29.07 14.13 -18.27
C ILE A 497 -28.27 14.18 -19.59
N ALA A 498 -27.76 15.35 -19.97
CA ALA A 498 -26.93 15.48 -21.16
C ALA A 498 -25.65 14.64 -21.09
N TYR A 499 -24.98 14.61 -19.93
CA TYR A 499 -23.81 13.75 -19.69
C TYR A 499 -24.18 12.27 -19.73
N ALA A 500 -25.30 11.86 -19.13
CA ALA A 500 -25.78 10.48 -19.17
C ALA A 500 -26.07 10.02 -20.61
N ILE A 501 -26.70 10.88 -21.43
CA ILE A 501 -26.94 10.61 -22.85
C ILE A 501 -25.61 10.50 -23.60
N TYR A 502 -24.68 11.43 -23.38
CA TYR A 502 -23.36 11.41 -24.00
C TYR A 502 -22.59 10.13 -23.66
N SER A 503 -22.52 9.78 -22.37
CA SER A 503 -21.85 8.57 -21.89
C SER A 503 -22.49 7.31 -22.45
N LEU A 504 -23.81 7.27 -22.60
CA LEU A 504 -24.51 6.15 -23.22
C LEU A 504 -24.21 6.03 -24.73
N MET A 505 -24.07 7.16 -25.43
CA MET A 505 -23.83 7.19 -26.88
C MET A 505 -22.38 6.91 -27.28
N TYR A 506 -21.41 7.46 -26.53
CA TYR A 506 -20.02 7.52 -26.96
C TYR A 506 -19.05 6.72 -26.10
N GLU A 507 -19.41 6.37 -24.86
CA GLU A 507 -18.53 5.60 -23.97
C GLU A 507 -18.87 4.11 -23.98
N THR A 508 -17.87 3.27 -23.69
CA THR A 508 -18.06 1.83 -23.55
C THR A 508 -18.22 1.45 -22.09
N HIS A 509 -19.21 0.61 -21.79
CA HIS A 509 -19.55 0.19 -20.45
C HIS A 509 -19.47 -1.33 -20.32
N LYS A 510 -19.21 -1.84 -19.11
CA LYS A 510 -19.21 -3.30 -18.85
C LYS A 510 -20.62 -3.89 -18.94
N SER A 511 -21.61 -3.16 -18.44
CA SER A 511 -23.02 -3.59 -18.38
C SER A 511 -23.94 -2.38 -18.15
N TRP A 512 -25.25 -2.57 -18.28
CA TRP A 512 -26.25 -1.58 -17.88
C TRP A 512 -26.14 -1.19 -16.39
N TYR A 513 -25.81 -2.15 -15.52
CA TYR A 513 -25.55 -1.89 -14.10
C TYR A 513 -24.35 -0.95 -13.92
N SER A 514 -23.22 -1.26 -14.58
CA SER A 514 -22.00 -0.46 -14.51
C SER A 514 -22.19 0.95 -15.09
N PHE A 515 -22.97 1.09 -16.17
CA PHE A 515 -23.36 2.39 -16.73
C PHE A 515 -24.16 3.24 -15.73
N ILE A 516 -25.21 2.66 -15.13
CA ILE A 516 -26.06 3.38 -14.16
C ILE A 516 -25.22 3.81 -12.95
N ILE A 517 -24.42 2.92 -12.38
CA ILE A 517 -23.61 3.20 -11.21
C ILE A 517 -22.53 4.24 -11.52
N THR A 518 -21.84 4.14 -12.66
CA THR A 518 -20.82 5.13 -13.08
C THR A 518 -21.43 6.52 -13.30
N THR A 519 -22.61 6.58 -13.94
CA THR A 519 -23.34 7.85 -14.15
C THR A 519 -23.85 8.43 -12.82
N LEU A 520 -24.32 7.58 -11.91
CA LEU A 520 -24.74 7.99 -10.57
C LEU A 520 -23.56 8.53 -9.76
N VAL A 521 -22.38 7.91 -9.83
CA VAL A 521 -21.17 8.42 -9.18
C VAL A 521 -20.78 9.80 -9.71
N GLY A 522 -20.77 9.99 -11.04
CA GLY A 522 -20.57 11.31 -11.65
C GLY A 522 -21.59 12.33 -11.14
N SER A 523 -22.85 11.91 -11.00
CA SER A 523 -23.93 12.74 -10.45
C SER A 523 -23.75 13.07 -8.97
N VAL A 524 -23.26 12.12 -8.15
CA VAL A 524 -22.95 12.33 -6.73
C VAL A 524 -21.77 13.30 -6.56
N TYR A 525 -20.73 13.18 -7.37
CA TYR A 525 -19.62 14.13 -7.36
C TYR A 525 -20.05 15.54 -7.78
N ALA A 526 -20.94 15.66 -8.78
CA ALA A 526 -21.55 16.93 -9.12
C ALA A 526 -22.43 17.44 -7.97
N TYR A 527 -23.25 16.59 -7.35
CA TYR A 527 -24.14 16.96 -6.25
C TYR A 527 -23.39 17.46 -5.02
N GLY A 528 -22.27 16.85 -4.67
CA GLY A 528 -21.42 17.32 -3.58
C GLY A 528 -20.98 18.78 -3.78
N PHE A 529 -20.74 19.19 -5.03
CA PHE A 529 -20.40 20.57 -5.36
C PHE A 529 -21.60 21.48 -5.12
N LEU A 530 -22.76 21.05 -5.61
CA LEU A 530 -24.01 21.78 -5.46
C LEU A 530 -24.38 21.99 -3.99
N MET A 531 -24.06 21.05 -3.10
CA MET A 531 -24.34 21.15 -1.66
C MET A 531 -23.49 22.20 -0.94
N MET A 532 -22.31 22.53 -1.47
CA MET A 532 -21.40 23.51 -0.84
C MET A 532 -21.61 24.95 -1.33
N VAL A 533 -22.22 25.13 -2.51
CA VAL A 533 -22.49 26.46 -3.09
C VAL A 533 -23.51 27.31 -2.28
N PRO A 534 -24.61 26.75 -1.74
CA PRO A 534 -25.56 27.51 -0.92
C PRO A 534 -24.92 28.16 0.30
N ALA A 535 -23.99 27.47 0.97
CA ALA A 535 -23.25 28.03 2.11
C ALA A 535 -22.48 29.30 1.73
N LEU A 536 -21.81 29.30 0.58
CA LEU A 536 -21.12 30.48 0.04
C LEU A 536 -22.10 31.59 -0.36
N TYR A 537 -23.26 31.23 -0.92
CA TYR A 537 -24.29 32.20 -1.31
C TYR A 537 -24.91 32.89 -0.08
N ILE A 538 -25.20 32.13 0.97
CA ILE A 538 -25.73 32.66 2.24
C ILE A 538 -24.72 33.61 2.88
N ASN A 539 -23.42 33.25 2.89
CA ASN A 539 -22.36 34.15 3.36
C ASN A 539 -22.35 35.48 2.60
N TYR A 540 -22.47 35.41 1.27
CA TYR A 540 -22.54 36.60 0.43
C TYR A 540 -23.81 37.43 0.68
N ARG A 541 -24.98 36.80 0.83
CA ARG A 541 -26.24 37.53 1.04
C ARG A 541 -26.34 38.17 2.41
N LEU A 542 -25.89 37.49 3.46
CA LEU A 542 -25.92 37.98 4.83
C LEU A 542 -24.71 38.87 5.17
N GLN A 543 -23.68 38.89 4.31
CA GLN A 543 -22.41 39.60 4.55
C GLN A 543 -21.76 39.20 5.90
N SER A 544 -21.98 37.96 6.34
CA SER A 544 -21.41 37.35 7.54
C SER A 544 -21.06 35.89 7.29
N VAL A 545 -20.05 35.36 7.97
CA VAL A 545 -19.65 33.94 7.89
C VAL A 545 -19.96 33.24 9.21
N ALA A 546 -20.51 32.03 9.17
CA ALA A 546 -20.80 31.25 10.36
C ALA A 546 -19.50 30.89 11.06
N HIS A 547 -19.50 30.91 12.38
CA HIS A 547 -18.33 30.47 13.13
C HIS A 547 -18.04 28.99 12.87
N MET A 548 -16.80 28.67 12.50
CA MET A 548 -16.32 27.30 12.40
C MET A 548 -15.17 27.13 13.39
N PRO A 549 -15.20 26.09 14.25
CA PRO A 549 -14.15 25.87 15.24
C PRO A 549 -12.76 25.84 14.58
N GLY A 550 -11.79 26.52 15.19
CA GLY A 550 -10.45 26.70 14.59
C GLY A 550 -9.74 25.38 14.28
N ARG A 551 -10.02 24.33 15.07
CA ARG A 551 -9.50 22.96 14.86
C ARG A 551 -10.09 22.32 13.60
N ALA A 552 -11.41 22.42 13.40
CA ALA A 552 -12.09 21.87 12.23
C ALA A 552 -11.65 22.58 10.94
N MET A 553 -11.51 23.91 10.99
CA MET A 553 -10.96 24.70 9.89
C MET A 553 -9.54 24.27 9.50
N THR A 554 -8.68 24.01 10.50
CA THR A 554 -7.29 23.58 10.26
C THR A 554 -7.25 22.18 9.64
N TYR A 555 -8.07 21.24 10.11
CA TYR A 555 -8.15 19.91 9.52
C TYR A 555 -8.68 19.93 8.09
N LYS A 556 -9.69 20.77 7.82
CA LYS A 556 -10.23 20.95 6.45
C LYS A 556 -9.16 21.53 5.52
N PHE A 557 -8.47 22.60 5.94
CA PHE A 557 -7.35 23.19 5.18
C PHE A 557 -6.24 22.18 4.87
N LEU A 558 -5.82 21.41 5.87
CA LEU A 558 -4.74 20.42 5.70
C LEU A 558 -5.19 19.28 4.78
N ASN A 559 -6.42 18.77 4.92
CA ASN A 559 -6.92 17.72 4.04
C ASN A 559 -6.97 18.19 2.57
N THR A 560 -7.55 19.37 2.33
CA THR A 560 -7.60 20.03 1.01
C THR A 560 -6.21 20.15 0.36
N PHE A 561 -5.22 20.67 1.09
CA PHE A 561 -3.86 20.82 0.58
C PHE A 561 -3.14 19.48 0.31
N ILE A 562 -3.45 18.47 1.10
CA ILE A 562 -2.87 17.13 0.96
C ILE A 562 -3.48 16.39 -0.24
N ASP A 563 -4.80 16.50 -0.42
CA ASP A 563 -5.52 15.88 -1.55
C ASP A 563 -5.05 16.45 -2.90
N ASP A 564 -4.76 17.75 -2.93
CA ASP A 564 -4.09 18.40 -4.07
C ASP A 564 -2.72 17.79 -4.37
N LEU A 565 -1.90 17.60 -3.33
CA LEU A 565 -0.59 16.98 -3.50
C LEU A 565 -0.73 15.57 -4.08
N PHE A 566 -1.70 14.77 -3.63
CA PHE A 566 -1.95 13.45 -4.21
C PHE A 566 -2.46 13.50 -5.65
N ALA A 567 -3.32 14.46 -5.99
CA ALA A 567 -3.79 14.65 -7.35
C ALA A 567 -2.66 15.02 -8.32
N PHE A 568 -1.56 15.64 -7.86
CA PHE A 568 -0.39 15.94 -8.70
C PHE A 568 0.68 14.85 -8.69
N THR A 569 0.79 14.05 -7.62
CA THR A 569 1.87 13.07 -7.43
C THR A 569 1.50 11.63 -7.81
N ILE A 570 0.25 11.23 -7.58
CA ILE A 570 -0.23 9.87 -7.83
C ILE A 570 -1.09 9.87 -9.09
N LYS A 571 -0.94 8.86 -9.95
CA LYS A 571 -1.82 8.65 -11.11
C LYS A 571 -3.23 8.28 -10.62
N MET A 572 -4.04 9.28 -10.29
CA MET A 572 -5.46 9.12 -9.98
C MET A 572 -6.32 9.35 -11.22
N PRO A 573 -7.50 8.72 -11.32
CA PRO A 573 -8.48 9.01 -12.37
C PRO A 573 -8.79 10.51 -12.43
N THR A 574 -8.92 11.05 -13.64
CA THR A 574 -9.15 12.48 -13.88
C THR A 574 -10.37 13.02 -13.12
N LEU A 575 -11.41 12.19 -12.96
CA LEU A 575 -12.62 12.52 -12.19
C LEU A 575 -12.30 12.84 -10.72
N HIS A 576 -11.42 12.07 -10.09
CA HIS A 576 -11.02 12.29 -8.70
C HIS A 576 -10.18 13.57 -8.57
N ARG A 577 -9.27 13.83 -9.53
CA ARG A 577 -8.46 15.06 -9.57
C ARG A 577 -9.32 16.32 -9.75
N LEU A 578 -10.41 16.21 -10.52
CA LEU A 578 -11.34 17.32 -10.70
C LEU A 578 -12.19 17.54 -9.42
N ALA A 579 -12.52 16.47 -8.70
CA ALA A 579 -13.26 16.54 -7.45
C ALA A 579 -12.45 17.20 -6.31
N THR A 580 -11.14 16.92 -6.21
CA THR A 580 -10.26 17.61 -5.24
C THR A 580 -10.14 19.10 -5.59
N LEU A 581 -9.82 19.42 -6.85
CA LEU A 581 -9.69 20.80 -7.34
C LEU A 581 -10.95 21.65 -7.05
N ARG A 582 -12.12 21.04 -7.19
CA ARG A 582 -13.43 21.64 -6.89
C ARG A 582 -13.55 22.06 -5.43
N ASP A 583 -13.16 21.19 -4.50
CA ASP A 583 -13.24 21.48 -3.06
C ASP A 583 -12.26 22.60 -2.67
N ASP A 584 -11.10 22.69 -3.34
CA ASP A 584 -10.14 23.78 -3.12
C ASP A 584 -10.70 25.14 -3.59
N VAL A 585 -11.32 25.19 -4.77
CA VAL A 585 -11.93 26.43 -5.30
C VAL A 585 -12.99 26.97 -4.33
N ILE A 586 -13.86 26.10 -3.81
CA ILE A 586 -14.86 26.46 -2.81
C ILE A 586 -14.19 26.95 -1.53
N PHE A 587 -13.16 26.25 -1.08
CA PHE A 587 -12.41 26.58 0.12
C PHE A 587 -11.70 27.94 0.01
N PHE A 588 -11.11 28.29 -1.14
CA PHE A 588 -10.53 29.60 -1.39
C PHE A 588 -11.57 30.72 -1.39
N VAL A 589 -12.75 30.48 -2.00
CA VAL A 589 -13.86 31.46 -1.95
C VAL A 589 -14.34 31.64 -0.50
N TYR A 590 -14.42 30.56 0.27
CA TYR A 590 -14.74 30.62 1.69
C TYR A 590 -13.70 31.44 2.48
N LEU A 591 -12.40 31.22 2.26
CA LEU A 591 -11.32 32.01 2.88
C LEU A 591 -11.40 33.50 2.52
N PHE A 592 -11.74 33.81 1.27
CA PHE A 592 -11.96 35.19 0.85
C PHE A 592 -13.16 35.82 1.56
N GLN A 593 -14.24 35.05 1.75
CA GLN A 593 -15.42 35.51 2.49
C GLN A 593 -15.13 35.72 3.97
N THR A 594 -14.35 34.84 4.63
CA THR A 594 -13.96 35.04 6.04
C THR A 594 -13.04 36.23 6.23
N TRP A 595 -12.24 36.58 5.23
CA TRP A 595 -11.44 37.80 5.24
C TRP A 595 -12.29 39.08 5.05
N LYS A 596 -13.32 39.02 4.19
CA LYS A 596 -14.14 40.20 3.83
C LYS A 596 -15.33 40.45 4.77
N TYR A 597 -15.93 39.40 5.34
CA TYR A 597 -17.15 39.46 6.14
C TYR A 597 -16.89 39.15 7.61
N LYS A 598 -17.74 39.66 8.52
CA LYS A 598 -17.58 39.40 9.97
C LYS A 598 -18.04 37.97 10.32
N VAL A 599 -17.36 37.36 11.29
CA VAL A 599 -17.73 36.05 11.84
C VAL A 599 -18.95 36.21 12.77
N ASP A 600 -19.99 35.42 12.52
CA ASP A 600 -21.23 35.39 13.28
C ASP A 600 -21.28 34.12 14.14
N TYR A 601 -21.13 34.30 15.45
CA TYR A 601 -21.10 33.23 16.45
C TYR A 601 -22.48 32.64 16.77
N ASN A 602 -23.56 33.38 16.46
CA ASN A 602 -24.93 32.93 16.69
C ASN A 602 -25.45 32.04 15.55
N ARG A 603 -24.70 31.97 14.44
CA ARG A 603 -25.11 31.21 13.26
C ARG A 603 -24.48 29.83 13.28
N VAL A 604 -25.33 28.84 13.15
CA VAL A 604 -24.91 27.45 12.98
C VAL A 604 -24.21 27.31 11.62
N ASN A 605 -23.05 26.66 11.61
CA ASN A 605 -22.31 26.36 10.39
C ASN A 605 -22.89 25.16 9.63
N GLU A 606 -22.34 24.88 8.44
CA GLU A 606 -22.75 23.79 7.55
C GLU A 606 -22.71 22.37 8.18
N PHE A 607 -22.06 22.22 9.34
CA PHE A 607 -21.95 20.98 10.11
C PHE A 607 -22.88 20.92 11.33
N GLY A 608 -23.74 21.92 11.51
CA GLY A 608 -24.65 21.96 12.66
C GLY A 608 -23.97 22.38 13.97
N GLN A 609 -22.86 23.12 13.90
CA GLN A 609 -22.09 23.60 15.07
C GLN A 609 -22.19 25.13 15.18
N GLY A 610 -22.39 25.66 16.39
CA GLY A 610 -22.47 27.11 16.68
C GLY A 610 -21.27 27.61 17.50
N GLY A 611 -21.23 28.93 17.78
CA GLY A 611 -20.19 29.53 18.63
C GLY A 611 -20.18 29.01 20.08
N ASP A 612 -21.34 28.65 20.61
CA ASP A 612 -21.50 28.22 22.01
C ASP A 612 -20.92 26.82 22.28
N ASP A 613 -20.73 25.99 21.25
CA ASP A 613 -20.14 24.66 21.37
C ASP A 613 -18.64 24.75 21.75
N GLU A 614 -17.95 25.83 21.36
CA GLU A 614 -16.52 26.03 21.63
C GLU A 614 -16.24 26.38 23.10
N GLU A 615 -17.13 27.15 23.76
CA GLU A 615 -17.03 27.41 25.20
C GLU A 615 -17.14 26.12 26.03
N VAL A 616 -17.95 25.17 25.57
CA VAL A 616 -18.10 23.86 26.23
C VAL A 616 -16.87 22.99 25.98
N GLU A 617 -16.29 23.03 24.78
CA GLU A 617 -15.05 22.31 24.46
C GLU A 617 -13.81 22.90 25.16
N GLU A 618 -13.67 24.22 25.28
CA GLU A 618 -12.59 24.86 26.04
C GLU A 618 -12.70 24.56 27.54
N LYS A 619 -13.92 24.57 28.10
CA LYS A 619 -14.17 24.19 29.51
C LYS A 619 -13.91 22.71 29.77
N ASP A 620 -14.15 21.82 28.80
CA ASP A 620 -13.80 20.39 28.90
C ASP A 620 -12.30 20.12 28.66
N ALA A 621 -11.62 20.89 27.81
CA ALA A 621 -10.18 20.79 27.57
C ALA A 621 -9.33 21.34 28.72
N ASN A 622 -9.84 22.34 29.46
CA ASN A 622 -9.20 22.90 30.66
C ASN A 622 -9.58 22.18 31.96
N LYS A 623 -10.39 21.12 31.93
CA LYS A 623 -10.58 20.26 33.11
C LYS A 623 -9.29 19.48 33.37
N PRO A 624 -8.68 19.59 34.56
CA PRO A 624 -7.61 18.67 34.93
C PRO A 624 -8.15 17.24 34.87
N LEU A 625 -7.42 16.35 34.20
CA LEU A 625 -7.74 14.93 34.10
C LEU A 625 -7.84 14.34 35.52
N ALA A 626 -9.07 14.14 36.01
CA ALA A 626 -9.29 13.43 37.26
C ALA A 626 -8.88 11.96 37.03
N ALA A 627 -7.87 11.51 37.75
CA ALA A 627 -7.44 10.12 37.73
C ALA A 627 -8.59 9.19 38.17
N HIS A 628 -8.72 8.06 37.49
CA HIS A 628 -9.63 6.98 37.83
C HIS A 628 -9.30 6.43 39.24
N PRO A 629 -10.29 6.13 40.11
CA PRO A 629 -10.04 5.76 41.51
C PRO A 629 -9.54 4.33 41.74
N ASP A 630 -8.76 3.74 40.83
CA ASP A 630 -8.21 2.38 41.03
C ASP A 630 -6.85 2.16 40.32
N GLY A 631 -5.82 2.82 40.84
CA GLY A 631 -4.46 2.71 40.31
C GLY A 631 -3.38 2.81 41.37
N ASN A 632 -3.60 2.27 42.57
CA ASN A 632 -2.57 2.24 43.60
C ASN A 632 -1.84 0.89 43.56
N LYS A 633 -0.69 0.83 42.86
CA LYS A 633 0.42 -0.08 43.18
C LYS A 633 1.73 0.40 42.52
N SER A 634 2.53 1.06 43.37
CA SER A 634 4.00 1.14 43.38
C SER A 634 4.76 1.65 42.14
N ALA A 635 5.18 2.91 42.20
CA ALA A 635 6.53 3.34 41.82
C ALA A 635 6.92 4.60 42.62
N LYS A 636 8.17 4.62 43.11
CA LYS A 636 8.75 5.55 44.08
C LYS A 636 8.60 7.03 43.71
N ALA A 637 8.28 7.86 44.72
CA ALA A 637 8.21 9.31 44.65
C ALA A 637 9.58 9.97 44.37
N PRO A 638 9.65 11.00 43.52
CA PRO A 638 10.70 12.01 43.56
C PRO A 638 10.29 13.23 44.40
N ASP A 639 11.31 13.83 45.03
CA ASP A 639 11.30 14.88 46.05
C ASP A 639 10.43 16.12 45.77
N ALA A 640 9.57 16.48 46.72
CA ALA A 640 8.62 17.59 46.63
C ALA A 640 9.28 18.98 46.63
N ASP A 641 10.54 19.09 47.08
CA ASP A 641 11.25 20.37 47.15
C ASP A 641 11.82 20.82 45.80
N LYS A 642 12.05 19.89 44.85
CA LYS A 642 12.46 20.25 43.48
C LYS A 642 11.30 20.80 42.64
N VAL A 643 10.07 20.38 42.93
CA VAL A 643 8.87 20.83 42.20
C VAL A 643 8.49 22.25 42.60
N LYS A 644 8.64 22.61 43.88
CA LYS A 644 8.37 23.97 44.38
C LYS A 644 9.35 25.02 43.84
N LYS A 645 10.63 24.64 43.67
CA LYS A 645 11.67 25.55 43.13
C LYS A 645 11.43 25.92 41.66
N VAL A 646 10.96 24.96 40.86
CA VAL A 646 10.63 25.16 39.43
C VAL A 646 9.33 25.95 39.24
N GLN A 647 8.41 25.90 40.20
CA GLN A 647 7.20 26.72 40.19
C GLN A 647 7.44 28.18 40.58
N GLN A 648 8.34 28.45 41.53
CA GLN A 648 8.73 29.83 41.88
C GLN A 648 9.51 30.54 40.76
N GLU A 649 10.42 29.86 40.06
CA GLU A 649 11.14 30.44 38.91
C GLU A 649 10.22 30.76 37.71
N LYS A 650 9.08 30.08 37.60
CA LYS A 650 8.11 30.30 36.51
C LYS A 650 7.16 31.47 36.77
N GLU A 651 6.88 31.78 38.03
CA GLU A 651 6.07 32.92 38.45
C GLU A 651 6.86 34.24 38.41
N GLU A 652 8.16 34.24 38.72
CA GLU A 652 9.02 35.43 38.58
C GLU A 652 9.25 35.85 37.11
N ALA A 653 9.21 34.90 36.16
CA ALA A 653 9.38 35.18 34.73
C ALA A 653 8.13 35.79 34.05
N GLN A 654 6.93 35.65 34.64
CA GLN A 654 5.68 36.19 34.07
C GLN A 654 5.38 37.63 34.52
N ALA A 655 6.02 38.14 35.58
CA ALA A 655 5.72 39.46 36.14
C ALA A 655 6.43 40.64 35.45
N THR A 656 7.39 40.41 34.53
CA THR A 656 8.22 41.49 33.96
C THR A 656 7.86 41.96 32.54
N GLY A 657 6.88 41.33 31.87
CA GLY A 657 6.60 41.58 30.44
C GLY A 657 5.50 42.59 30.08
N ALA A 658 4.70 43.09 31.04
CA ALA A 658 3.47 43.82 30.73
C ALA A 658 3.36 45.17 31.45
N GLN A 659 4.29 46.10 31.19
CA GLN A 659 4.07 47.53 31.46
C GLN A 659 5.12 48.38 30.73
N THR A 660 4.81 48.92 29.53
CA THR A 660 4.92 50.35 29.22
C THR A 660 4.70 50.70 27.73
N LYS A 661 3.98 51.82 27.55
CA LYS A 661 4.00 52.79 26.44
C LYS A 661 3.13 52.57 25.21
N GLY A 662 1.90 53.09 25.33
CA GLY A 662 1.39 53.99 24.29
C GLY A 662 1.78 55.44 24.58
N SER A 663 2.26 56.18 23.58
CA SER A 663 2.04 57.63 23.42
C SER A 663 2.47 58.09 22.04
N ALA A 664 1.54 58.74 21.34
CA ALA A 664 1.71 59.35 20.03
C ALA A 664 2.69 60.52 20.00
N THR A 665 3.35 60.75 18.86
CA THR A 665 3.75 62.11 18.43
C THR A 665 3.71 62.26 16.91
N LYS A 666 3.12 63.38 16.48
CA LYS A 666 2.98 63.92 15.11
C LYS A 666 4.31 64.38 14.49
N ARG A 667 4.33 64.33 13.15
CA ARG A 667 4.98 65.23 12.14
C ARG A 667 6.45 65.61 12.34
N LYS A 668 7.29 65.28 11.36
CA LYS A 668 7.47 66.09 10.13
C LYS A 668 7.98 65.21 9.00
#